data_AF-A0A4Q4X3G9-F1
#
_entry.id   AF-A0A4Q4X3G9-F1
#
_cell.length_a   1.000
_cell.length_b   1.000
_cell.length_c   1.000
_cell.angle_alpha   90.00
_cell.angle_beta   90.00
_cell.angle_gamma   90.00
#
_symmetry.space_group_name_H-M   'P 1'
#
loop_
_entity.id
_entity.type
_entity.pdbx_description
1 polymer ?
#
loop_
_entity_poly.entity_id
_entity_poly.type
_entity_poly.pdbx_seq_one_letter_code
_entity_poly.pdbx_strand_id
1 'polypeptide(L)'
;MSRLGSWFKAAAPKPSAAPSPAASQVDLTAYEIAMIEDAMASAALIMNDDIDGAEEALRKGGSTFHHLGHSLCVFMRSVLGFEKSIMVEASNRLNDCETMAWNDMKKAQKDAGGTTPAPGRIYPPGSEYALILAEAQLMSAVVAVLHESLTEAIKGFYKLRKAFVTLDGLMQAEEAYLKSRGLRTKGSRESVRSLSEKQPDRSTDDGADDDSDLEFVDASEAPTGPKTPLNYEGHLSKDIDPEEKLAELSLNGNRKNALPNQPNVQSSGFRSGPDSDIFSNPVDIFIHSGTNMCFGILLLIISMVPPAFSRLLSIIGFRGDRERGVHMLWRSTEFNNINGGVAGLMLFAYYNGLLGFSDILPNDEDIRKGAIVGYPRERCANLLAKMRVLFPDSGLWRLEEARMLGNKRDLHGAIKILKSNAASKMRQVNALNSFELSLDFMYVQDYPGMRDNFLRCVELNDWSHALYYYLAGCAELENYRDAFHAGKDEAAIRTHKKKAEDLFKKAPTVVGKKKFMAKPLPFEQFVSRKLQKWQERAKALSVDLADAAGVSPAQEMTYLWNGTKKMGTADLERSTRILSWDRLTAPEKARASIRAEADERAVQDVCMAAVLRNLGKHDEARKILQEVMAIDRYVCVSTPVVPSPDPSDTQTPYADASARAVFKGATKDDYPPAAAHYEMAVLAWIGVQNPGLRETAPASGSTPADDGTGTGTGTPQREEEWRRKKLDECQAWLDTLSRWETFILDARFGMRINSGLDTIRWYRKEHGWATE
;
A
#
# COMPACT_ATOMS: atom_id res chain seq x y z
N MET A 1 -59.12 -41.68 4.86
CA MET A 1 -60.18 -41.50 5.87
C MET A 1 -59.61 -41.78 7.26
N SER A 2 -60.29 -41.34 8.32
CA SER A 2 -60.19 -41.86 9.71
C SER A 2 -60.49 -43.39 9.75
N ARG A 3 -60.22 -44.19 10.80
CA ARG A 3 -59.95 -43.95 12.23
C ARG A 3 -59.44 -45.22 12.96
N LEU A 4 -58.93 -45.05 14.20
CA LEU A 4 -58.82 -46.03 15.33
C LEU A 4 -57.75 -47.16 15.21
N GLY A 5 -57.17 -47.68 16.32
CA GLY A 5 -57.18 -47.13 17.70
C GLY A 5 -56.73 -48.08 18.85
N SER A 6 -55.69 -47.66 19.57
CA SER A 6 -55.34 -48.00 20.98
C SER A 6 -54.66 -49.32 21.41
N TRP A 7 -53.69 -49.14 22.34
CA TRP A 7 -53.16 -50.00 23.41
C TRP A 7 -52.78 -51.48 23.22
N PHE A 8 -51.50 -51.75 23.49
CA PHE A 8 -51.12 -52.40 24.76
C PHE A 8 -49.84 -51.76 25.34
N LYS A 9 -49.59 -51.88 26.66
CA LYS A 9 -48.40 -51.34 27.34
C LYS A 9 -47.38 -52.45 27.67
N ALA A 10 -46.11 -52.16 27.47
CA ALA A 10 -44.98 -52.79 28.16
C ALA A 10 -44.04 -51.70 28.67
N ALA A 11 -43.36 -51.91 29.80
CA ALA A 11 -42.59 -50.87 30.47
C ALA A 11 -41.17 -50.70 29.89
N ALA A 12 -40.73 -49.45 29.73
CA ALA A 12 -39.35 -49.15 29.33
C ALA A 12 -38.39 -49.21 30.53
N PRO A 13 -37.16 -49.73 30.36
CA PRO A 13 -36.10 -49.55 31.36
C PRO A 13 -35.67 -48.08 31.38
N LYS A 14 -35.46 -47.53 32.58
CA LYS A 14 -34.93 -46.16 32.74
C LYS A 14 -33.45 -46.13 32.32
N PRO A 15 -33.00 -45.20 31.47
CA PRO A 15 -31.58 -44.86 31.41
C PRO A 15 -31.19 -44.21 32.75
N SER A 16 -30.14 -44.72 33.39
CA SER A 16 -29.62 -44.15 34.64
C SER A 16 -28.86 -42.86 34.35
N ALA A 17 -29.49 -41.72 34.61
CA ALA A 17 -28.85 -40.40 34.53
C ALA A 17 -27.85 -40.22 35.69
N ALA A 18 -26.64 -40.77 35.53
CA ALA A 18 -25.47 -40.29 36.24
C ALA A 18 -24.83 -39.17 35.38
N PRO A 19 -24.50 -38.00 35.95
CA PRO A 19 -23.73 -37.00 35.22
C PRO A 19 -22.32 -37.54 34.96
N SER A 20 -21.88 -37.49 33.69
CA SER A 20 -20.48 -37.73 33.37
C SER A 20 -19.60 -36.69 34.08
N PRO A 21 -18.35 -37.00 34.48
CA PRO A 21 -17.50 -36.05 35.18
C PRO A 21 -17.30 -34.76 34.38
N ALA A 22 -17.15 -33.63 35.07
CA ALA A 22 -16.65 -32.42 34.44
C ALA A 22 -15.25 -32.69 33.85
N ALA A 23 -15.04 -32.32 32.59
CA ALA A 23 -13.74 -32.44 31.94
C ALA A 23 -12.66 -31.71 32.75
N SER A 24 -11.46 -32.27 32.86
CA SER A 24 -10.40 -31.61 33.61
C SER A 24 -9.92 -30.37 32.87
N GLN A 25 -9.30 -29.44 33.59
CA GLN A 25 -8.70 -28.24 32.99
C GLN A 25 -7.59 -28.59 31.96
N VAL A 26 -6.98 -29.77 32.09
CA VAL A 26 -6.00 -30.32 31.13
C VAL A 26 -6.71 -30.77 29.85
N ASP A 27 -7.82 -31.52 29.97
CA ASP A 27 -8.61 -31.98 28.80
C ASP A 27 -9.17 -30.78 28.01
N LEU A 28 -9.64 -29.75 28.72
CA LEU A 28 -10.15 -28.51 28.10
C LEU A 28 -9.04 -27.75 27.36
N THR A 29 -7.85 -27.64 27.95
CA THR A 29 -6.70 -26.97 27.30
C THR A 29 -6.20 -27.78 26.09
N ALA A 30 -6.18 -29.11 26.17
CA ALA A 30 -5.79 -29.99 25.06
C ALA A 30 -6.81 -29.92 23.91
N TYR A 31 -8.11 -29.86 24.22
CA TYR A 31 -9.17 -29.65 23.23
C TYR A 31 -9.06 -28.28 22.55
N GLU A 32 -8.81 -27.22 23.31
CA GLU A 32 -8.59 -25.86 22.78
C GLU A 32 -7.41 -25.83 21.80
N ILE A 33 -6.27 -26.42 22.17
CA ILE A 33 -5.10 -26.54 21.30
C ILE A 33 -5.43 -27.29 20.00
N ALA A 34 -6.11 -28.44 20.08
CA ALA A 34 -6.51 -29.20 18.89
C ALA A 34 -7.46 -28.39 17.97
N MET A 35 -8.36 -27.58 18.55
CA MET A 35 -9.25 -26.69 17.79
C MET A 35 -8.54 -25.48 17.16
N ILE A 36 -7.40 -25.04 17.71
CA ILE A 36 -6.51 -24.05 17.10
C ILE A 36 -5.73 -24.70 15.94
N GLU A 37 -5.14 -25.87 16.17
CA GLU A 37 -4.37 -26.62 15.18
C GLU A 37 -5.20 -26.96 13.93
N ASP A 38 -6.41 -27.52 14.11
CA ASP A 38 -7.31 -27.92 13.02
C ASP A 38 -7.80 -26.70 12.20
N ALA A 39 -8.18 -25.62 12.89
CA ALA A 39 -8.61 -24.38 12.23
C ALA A 39 -7.46 -23.70 11.46
N MET A 40 -6.26 -23.65 12.03
CA MET A 40 -5.08 -23.06 11.39
C MET A 40 -4.58 -23.89 10.20
N ALA A 41 -4.60 -25.23 10.30
CA ALA A 41 -4.28 -26.13 9.20
C ALA A 41 -5.30 -26.00 8.06
N SER A 42 -6.59 -25.95 8.39
CA SER A 42 -7.68 -25.77 7.43
C SER A 42 -7.61 -24.40 6.74
N ALA A 43 -7.36 -23.32 7.49
CA ALA A 43 -7.20 -21.98 6.92
C ALA A 43 -5.90 -21.85 6.10
N ALA A 44 -4.83 -22.61 6.40
CA ALA A 44 -3.60 -22.59 5.62
C ALA A 44 -3.78 -23.08 4.16
N LEU A 45 -4.88 -23.76 3.85
CA LEU A 45 -5.25 -24.11 2.46
C LEU A 45 -5.52 -22.86 1.60
N ILE A 46 -5.99 -21.75 2.18
CA ILE A 46 -6.14 -20.44 1.52
C ILE A 46 -4.81 -19.99 0.91
N MET A 47 -3.70 -20.22 1.62
CA MET A 47 -2.35 -19.83 1.18
C MET A 47 -1.81 -20.70 0.04
N ASN A 48 -2.40 -21.89 -0.19
CA ASN A 48 -2.16 -22.76 -1.36
C ASN A 48 -3.23 -22.58 -2.46
N ASP A 49 -3.89 -21.42 -2.48
CA ASP A 49 -4.99 -21.06 -3.38
C ASP A 49 -6.24 -21.95 -3.29
N ASP A 50 -6.40 -22.77 -2.24
CA ASP A 50 -7.52 -23.70 -2.08
C ASP A 50 -8.53 -23.21 -1.04
N ILE A 51 -9.19 -22.09 -1.35
CA ILE A 51 -10.25 -21.52 -0.49
C ILE A 51 -11.45 -22.47 -0.36
N ASP A 52 -11.78 -23.23 -1.40
CA ASP A 52 -12.95 -24.12 -1.39
C ASP A 52 -12.69 -25.34 -0.49
N GLY A 53 -11.47 -25.91 -0.54
CA GLY A 53 -11.00 -26.90 0.41
C GLY A 53 -10.87 -26.35 1.84
N ALA A 54 -10.41 -25.10 2.01
CA ALA A 54 -10.38 -24.42 3.29
C ALA A 54 -11.78 -24.31 3.91
N GLU A 55 -12.74 -23.78 3.15
CA GLU A 55 -14.12 -23.59 3.60
C GLU A 55 -14.79 -24.91 3.96
N GLU A 56 -14.66 -25.95 3.14
CA GLU A 56 -15.24 -27.27 3.43
C GLU A 56 -14.54 -27.97 4.61
N ALA A 57 -13.26 -27.71 4.88
CA ALA A 57 -12.61 -28.18 6.11
C ALA A 57 -13.12 -27.40 7.34
N LEU A 58 -13.05 -26.06 7.29
CA LEU A 58 -13.44 -25.15 8.37
C LEU A 58 -14.91 -25.33 8.80
N ARG A 59 -15.82 -25.59 7.85
CA ARG A 59 -17.25 -25.85 8.08
C ARG A 59 -17.54 -27.09 8.94
N LYS A 60 -16.56 -27.97 9.17
CA LYS A 60 -16.69 -29.16 10.04
C LYS A 60 -16.43 -28.84 11.52
N GLY A 61 -15.66 -27.80 11.82
CA GLY A 61 -15.35 -27.36 13.18
C GLY A 61 -16.33 -26.30 13.68
N GLY A 62 -16.80 -26.46 14.92
CA GLY A 62 -17.77 -25.55 15.56
C GLY A 62 -17.16 -24.54 16.55
N SER A 63 -15.83 -24.35 16.54
CA SER A 63 -15.16 -23.43 17.47
C SER A 63 -14.93 -22.05 16.86
N THR A 64 -14.65 -21.07 17.71
CA THR A 64 -14.38 -19.66 17.36
C THR A 64 -13.27 -19.52 16.30
N PHE A 65 -12.24 -20.37 16.39
CA PHE A 65 -11.12 -20.44 15.44
C PHE A 65 -11.58 -20.86 14.03
N HIS A 66 -12.52 -21.81 13.94
CA HIS A 66 -13.10 -22.25 12.66
C HIS A 66 -14.03 -21.18 12.07
N HIS A 67 -14.82 -20.50 12.90
CA HIS A 67 -15.65 -19.36 12.48
C HIS A 67 -14.81 -18.19 11.96
N LEU A 68 -13.65 -17.91 12.57
CA LEU A 68 -12.68 -16.95 12.06
C LEU A 68 -12.16 -17.36 10.67
N GLY A 69 -11.66 -18.60 10.54
CA GLY A 69 -11.13 -19.09 9.26
C GLY A 69 -12.18 -19.07 8.13
N HIS A 70 -13.44 -19.45 8.44
CA HIS A 70 -14.53 -19.39 7.46
C HIS A 70 -14.87 -17.94 7.08
N SER A 71 -14.81 -17.01 8.04
CA SER A 71 -14.97 -15.57 7.78
C SER A 71 -13.83 -15.03 6.92
N LEU A 72 -12.60 -15.48 7.13
CA LEU A 72 -11.42 -15.14 6.32
C LEU A 72 -11.57 -15.63 4.87
N CYS A 73 -12.13 -16.83 4.63
CA CYS A 73 -12.42 -17.32 3.28
C CYS A 73 -13.35 -16.37 2.50
N VAL A 74 -14.46 -15.95 3.12
CA VAL A 74 -15.46 -15.07 2.49
C VAL A 74 -14.95 -13.63 2.38
N PHE A 75 -14.19 -13.15 3.37
CA PHE A 75 -13.45 -11.89 3.31
C PHE A 75 -12.50 -11.86 2.11
N MET A 76 -11.65 -12.87 1.94
CA MET A 76 -10.70 -12.97 0.82
C MET A 76 -11.39 -13.02 -0.53
N ARG A 77 -12.51 -13.75 -0.67
CA ARG A 77 -13.33 -13.72 -1.89
C ARG A 77 -13.87 -12.31 -2.18
N SER A 78 -14.41 -11.61 -1.18
CA SER A 78 -15.04 -10.29 -1.36
C SER A 78 -14.05 -9.15 -1.68
N VAL A 79 -12.94 -9.07 -0.95
CA VAL A 79 -11.95 -7.99 -1.10
C VAL A 79 -11.19 -8.11 -2.43
N LEU A 80 -10.81 -9.32 -2.83
CA LEU A 80 -10.07 -9.53 -4.08
C LEU A 80 -10.96 -9.54 -5.33
N GLY A 81 -12.23 -9.96 -5.22
CA GLY A 81 -13.19 -9.90 -6.34
C GLY A 81 -13.81 -8.52 -6.57
N PHE A 82 -13.90 -7.71 -5.50
CA PHE A 82 -14.65 -6.44 -5.44
C PHE A 82 -16.18 -6.59 -5.68
N GLU A 83 -16.71 -7.73 -5.27
CA GLU A 83 -18.11 -8.16 -5.49
C GLU A 83 -19.03 -7.74 -4.33
N LYS A 84 -19.96 -6.82 -4.59
CA LYS A 84 -20.80 -6.18 -3.55
C LYS A 84 -21.70 -7.16 -2.77
N SER A 85 -22.14 -8.25 -3.40
CA SER A 85 -22.88 -9.33 -2.74
C SER A 85 -22.03 -10.05 -1.68
N ILE A 86 -20.80 -10.41 -2.04
CA ILE A 86 -19.87 -11.12 -1.15
C ILE A 86 -19.37 -10.19 -0.03
N MET A 87 -19.25 -8.88 -0.26
CA MET A 87 -18.95 -7.90 0.80
C MET A 87 -20.02 -7.87 1.91
N VAL A 88 -21.31 -7.99 1.55
CA VAL A 88 -22.40 -8.06 2.53
C VAL A 88 -22.36 -9.39 3.30
N GLU A 89 -22.08 -10.51 2.63
CA GLU A 89 -21.90 -11.80 3.30
C GLU A 89 -20.70 -11.79 4.27
N ALA A 90 -19.55 -11.26 3.84
CA ALA A 90 -18.38 -11.08 4.68
C ALA A 90 -18.68 -10.22 5.90
N SER A 91 -19.36 -9.08 5.72
CA SER A 91 -19.76 -8.18 6.81
C SER A 91 -20.61 -8.89 7.87
N ASN A 92 -21.58 -9.71 7.45
CA ASN A 92 -22.44 -10.46 8.36
C ASN A 92 -21.65 -11.51 9.15
N ARG A 93 -20.88 -12.37 8.46
CA ARG A 93 -20.07 -13.43 9.09
C ARG A 93 -19.03 -12.88 10.06
N LEU A 94 -18.43 -11.73 9.73
CA LEU A 94 -17.48 -11.06 10.62
C LEU A 94 -18.17 -10.52 11.89
N ASN A 95 -19.39 -9.98 11.80
CA ASN A 95 -20.17 -9.60 12.99
C ASN A 95 -20.55 -10.81 13.85
N ASP A 96 -20.89 -11.96 13.25
CA ASP A 96 -21.15 -13.20 13.97
C ASP A 96 -19.89 -13.71 14.68
N CYS A 97 -18.74 -13.66 14.00
CA CYS A 97 -17.43 -14.02 14.56
C CYS A 97 -17.01 -13.10 15.71
N GLU A 98 -17.17 -11.78 15.57
CA GLU A 98 -16.94 -10.80 16.65
C GLU A 98 -17.84 -11.10 17.87
N THR A 99 -19.10 -11.47 17.64
CA THR A 99 -20.05 -11.81 18.71
C THR A 99 -19.64 -13.11 19.43
N MET A 100 -19.25 -14.14 18.68
CA MET A 100 -18.79 -15.41 19.24
C MET A 100 -17.50 -15.23 20.06
N ALA A 101 -16.49 -14.58 19.49
CA ALA A 101 -15.21 -14.33 20.15
C ALA A 101 -15.33 -13.46 21.41
N TRP A 102 -16.24 -12.48 21.42
CA TRP A 102 -16.52 -11.72 22.63
C TRP A 102 -17.14 -12.59 23.73
N ASN A 103 -18.07 -13.48 23.40
CA ASN A 103 -18.69 -14.40 24.36
C ASN A 103 -17.68 -15.40 24.93
N ASP A 104 -16.85 -16.03 24.09
CA ASP A 104 -15.84 -16.99 24.53
C ASP A 104 -14.73 -16.33 25.36
N MET A 105 -14.27 -15.13 24.99
CA MET A 105 -13.38 -14.30 25.83
C MET A 105 -13.99 -14.05 27.22
N LYS A 106 -15.28 -13.70 27.29
CA LYS A 106 -15.96 -13.42 28.57
C LYS A 106 -16.17 -14.68 29.41
N LYS A 107 -16.42 -15.82 28.78
CA LYS A 107 -16.45 -17.12 29.43
C LYS A 107 -15.08 -17.49 30.02
N ALA A 108 -14.01 -17.43 29.23
CA ALA A 108 -12.65 -17.72 29.70
C ALA A 108 -12.22 -16.82 30.89
N GLN A 109 -12.57 -15.53 30.85
CA GLN A 109 -12.34 -14.57 31.95
C GLN A 109 -13.14 -14.91 33.22
N LYS A 110 -14.39 -15.40 33.07
CA LYS A 110 -15.22 -15.85 34.19
C LYS A 110 -14.69 -17.15 34.81
N ASP A 111 -14.38 -18.13 33.96
CA ASP A 111 -13.97 -19.48 34.38
C ASP A 111 -12.57 -19.46 35.02
N ALA A 112 -11.70 -18.52 34.63
CA ALA A 112 -10.43 -18.22 35.30
C ALA A 112 -10.57 -17.35 36.58
N GLY A 113 -11.80 -16.98 36.99
CA GLY A 113 -12.05 -16.18 38.18
C GLY A 113 -11.52 -14.73 38.11
N GLY A 114 -11.13 -14.25 36.93
CA GLY A 114 -10.39 -13.01 36.81
C GLY A 114 -9.76 -12.79 35.43
N THR A 115 -8.94 -11.73 35.35
CA THR A 115 -8.50 -11.17 34.06
C THR A 115 -7.03 -10.74 34.03
N THR A 116 -6.28 -11.05 35.08
CA THR A 116 -4.81 -10.98 35.12
C THR A 116 -4.22 -12.29 34.58
N PRO A 117 -3.04 -12.28 33.94
CA PRO A 117 -2.32 -13.52 33.62
C PRO A 117 -2.13 -14.41 34.84
N ALA A 118 -2.28 -15.72 34.67
CA ALA A 118 -1.93 -16.69 35.69
C ALA A 118 -0.39 -16.75 35.86
N PRO A 119 0.14 -17.10 37.05
CA PRO A 119 1.59 -17.15 37.28
C PRO A 119 2.29 -18.04 36.25
N GLY A 120 3.30 -17.48 35.57
CA GLY A 120 4.05 -18.18 34.54
C GLY A 120 3.40 -18.26 33.16
N ARG A 121 2.13 -17.85 32.98
CA ARG A 121 1.54 -17.57 31.66
C ARG A 121 1.93 -16.17 31.18
N ILE A 122 1.96 -15.98 29.87
CA ILE A 122 2.29 -14.71 29.22
C ILE A 122 1.05 -13.81 29.18
N TYR A 123 -0.06 -14.35 28.67
CA TYR A 123 -1.28 -13.58 28.39
C TYR A 123 -2.39 -13.75 29.44
N PRO A 124 -3.31 -12.78 29.55
CA PRO A 124 -4.57 -12.94 30.29
C PRO A 124 -5.43 -14.11 29.79
N PRO A 125 -6.35 -14.65 30.62
CA PRO A 125 -7.40 -15.55 30.15
C PRO A 125 -8.29 -14.87 29.09
N GLY A 126 -8.63 -15.59 28.01
CA GLY A 126 -9.45 -15.06 26.92
C GLY A 126 -8.67 -14.34 25.82
N SER A 127 -7.34 -14.44 25.77
CA SER A 127 -6.48 -13.61 24.88
C SER A 127 -6.45 -14.10 23.44
N GLU A 128 -6.48 -15.41 23.26
CA GLU A 128 -6.75 -16.12 22.02
C GLU A 128 -8.06 -15.66 21.36
N TYR A 129 -9.15 -15.55 22.13
CA TYR A 129 -10.42 -15.01 21.64
C TYR A 129 -10.38 -13.48 21.46
N ALA A 130 -9.59 -12.75 22.25
CA ALA A 130 -9.37 -11.32 22.05
C ALA A 130 -8.61 -11.03 20.74
N LEU A 131 -7.65 -11.87 20.34
CA LEU A 131 -7.00 -11.81 19.03
C LEU A 131 -8.01 -12.05 17.90
N ILE A 132 -8.83 -13.11 17.98
CA ILE A 132 -9.90 -13.37 16.99
C ILE A 132 -10.82 -12.15 16.84
N LEU A 133 -11.24 -11.56 17.98
CA LEU A 133 -12.09 -10.37 18.01
C LEU A 133 -11.43 -9.17 17.32
N ALA A 134 -10.12 -8.97 17.51
CA ALA A 134 -9.36 -7.95 16.81
C ALA A 134 -9.23 -8.24 15.30
N GLU A 135 -8.91 -9.47 14.90
CA GLU A 135 -8.80 -9.89 13.50
C GLU A 135 -10.12 -9.69 12.74
N ALA A 136 -11.24 -10.12 13.31
CA ALA A 136 -12.56 -9.91 12.72
C ALA A 136 -12.92 -8.41 12.63
N GLN A 137 -12.55 -7.59 13.63
CA GLN A 137 -12.72 -6.14 13.57
C GLN A 137 -11.87 -5.46 12.50
N LEU A 138 -10.63 -5.92 12.26
CA LEU A 138 -9.77 -5.41 11.18
C LEU A 138 -10.35 -5.76 9.80
N MET A 139 -10.77 -7.01 9.60
CA MET A 139 -11.44 -7.44 8.36
C MET A 139 -12.74 -6.65 8.13
N SER A 140 -13.56 -6.48 9.17
CA SER A 140 -14.77 -5.64 9.12
C SER A 140 -14.45 -4.19 8.75
N ALA A 141 -13.36 -3.61 9.28
CA ALA A 141 -12.95 -2.25 8.98
C ALA A 141 -12.56 -2.07 7.51
N VAL A 142 -11.86 -3.05 6.93
CA VAL A 142 -11.52 -3.06 5.50
C VAL A 142 -12.79 -3.16 4.65
N VAL A 143 -13.68 -4.13 4.92
CA VAL A 143 -14.94 -4.30 4.13
C VAL A 143 -15.81 -3.05 4.20
N ALA A 144 -15.92 -2.41 5.38
CA ALA A 144 -16.70 -1.20 5.56
C ALA A 144 -16.16 0.01 4.80
N VAL A 145 -14.84 0.13 4.64
CA VAL A 145 -14.20 1.15 3.77
C VAL A 145 -14.41 0.86 2.28
N LEU A 146 -14.44 -0.41 1.87
CA LEU A 146 -14.71 -0.80 0.48
C LEU A 146 -16.19 -0.69 0.09
N HIS A 147 -17.11 -0.55 1.06
CA HIS A 147 -18.56 -0.58 0.86
C HIS A 147 -19.16 0.65 0.13
N GLU A 148 -18.32 1.44 -0.53
CA GLU A 148 -18.59 2.70 -1.25
C GLU A 148 -19.27 3.82 -0.44
N SER A 149 -19.49 3.62 0.87
CA SER A 149 -20.26 4.51 1.76
C SER A 149 -19.40 5.16 2.84
N LEU A 150 -19.60 6.46 3.03
CA LEU A 150 -18.96 7.25 4.10
C LEU A 150 -19.38 6.79 5.51
N THR A 151 -20.65 6.42 5.72
CA THR A 151 -21.14 5.99 7.04
C THR A 151 -20.53 4.67 7.48
N GLU A 152 -20.30 3.76 6.53
CA GLU A 152 -19.67 2.48 6.80
C GLU A 152 -18.16 2.66 7.02
N ALA A 153 -17.49 3.50 6.23
CA ALA A 153 -16.10 3.86 6.48
C ALA A 153 -15.88 4.41 7.91
N ILE A 154 -16.76 5.28 8.42
CA ILE A 154 -16.71 5.78 9.81
C ILE A 154 -16.84 4.64 10.83
N LYS A 155 -17.81 3.72 10.67
CA LYS A 155 -17.92 2.51 11.51
C LYS A 155 -16.65 1.64 11.43
N GLY A 156 -16.02 1.56 10.26
CA GLY A 156 -14.75 0.88 10.05
C GLY A 156 -13.63 1.46 10.89
N PHE A 157 -13.48 2.78 10.96
CA PHE A 157 -12.48 3.44 11.80
C PHE A 157 -12.70 3.18 13.31
N TYR A 158 -13.96 3.09 13.77
CA TYR A 158 -14.26 2.66 15.14
C TYR A 158 -13.82 1.21 15.42
N LYS A 159 -14.07 0.27 14.49
CA LYS A 159 -13.59 -1.13 14.64
C LYS A 159 -12.06 -1.21 14.60
N LEU A 160 -11.41 -0.44 13.73
CA LEU A 160 -9.95 -0.32 13.66
C LEU A 160 -9.33 0.15 14.99
N ARG A 161 -9.96 1.13 15.67
CA ARG A 161 -9.55 1.61 17.00
C ARG A 161 -9.74 0.55 18.09
N LYS A 162 -10.84 -0.21 18.07
CA LYS A 162 -11.06 -1.32 19.03
C LYS A 162 -10.04 -2.45 18.85
N ALA A 163 -9.72 -2.81 17.61
CA ALA A 163 -8.69 -3.78 17.29
C ALA A 163 -7.31 -3.33 17.80
N PHE A 164 -6.92 -2.07 17.56
CA PHE A 164 -5.66 -1.51 18.08
C PHE A 164 -5.54 -1.62 19.60
N VAL A 165 -6.56 -1.17 20.36
CA VAL A 165 -6.55 -1.23 21.83
C VAL A 165 -6.41 -2.67 22.34
N THR A 166 -7.04 -3.62 21.64
CA THR A 166 -6.96 -5.05 21.98
C THR A 166 -5.54 -5.60 21.72
N LEU A 167 -4.98 -5.32 20.56
CA LEU A 167 -3.64 -5.78 20.15
C LEU A 167 -2.52 -5.12 20.99
N ASP A 168 -2.62 -3.84 21.32
CA ASP A 168 -1.64 -3.18 22.19
C ASP A 168 -1.71 -3.75 23.62
N GLY A 169 -2.91 -4.08 24.12
CA GLY A 169 -3.07 -4.80 25.39
C GLY A 169 -2.41 -6.18 25.42
N LEU A 170 -2.43 -6.92 24.30
CA LEU A 170 -1.70 -8.18 24.16
C LEU A 170 -0.17 -7.95 24.14
N MET A 171 0.31 -6.94 23.40
CA MET A 171 1.73 -6.56 23.40
C MET A 171 2.24 -6.11 24.77
N GLN A 172 1.44 -5.37 25.55
CA GLN A 172 1.78 -4.97 26.92
C GLN A 172 1.90 -6.18 27.85
N ALA A 173 1.08 -7.23 27.65
CA ALA A 173 1.20 -8.47 28.40
C ALA A 173 2.51 -9.23 28.09
N GLU A 174 2.89 -9.34 26.82
CA GLU A 174 4.22 -9.87 26.43
C GLU A 174 5.35 -9.09 27.11
N GLU A 175 5.32 -7.76 27.02
CA GLU A 175 6.40 -6.91 27.51
C GLU A 175 6.52 -6.99 29.04
N ALA A 176 5.39 -7.05 29.76
CA ALA A 176 5.35 -7.25 31.21
C ALA A 176 5.91 -8.63 31.60
N TYR A 177 5.55 -9.69 30.88
CA TYR A 177 6.08 -11.04 31.10
C TYR A 177 7.60 -11.10 30.86
N LEU A 178 8.08 -10.56 29.74
CA LEU A 178 9.51 -10.48 29.40
C LEU A 178 10.31 -9.72 30.47
N LYS A 179 9.82 -8.54 30.89
CA LYS A 179 10.38 -7.76 32.00
C LYS A 179 10.43 -8.58 33.29
N SER A 180 9.37 -9.30 33.64
CA SER A 180 9.33 -10.16 34.85
C SER A 180 10.34 -11.32 34.84
N ARG A 181 10.70 -11.80 33.64
CA ARG A 181 11.72 -12.85 33.43
C ARG A 181 13.15 -12.32 33.33
N GLY A 182 13.35 -11.00 33.33
CA GLY A 182 14.65 -10.37 33.03
C GLY A 182 15.09 -10.51 31.57
N LEU A 183 14.20 -10.98 30.68
CA LEU A 183 14.49 -11.20 29.26
C LEU A 183 14.33 -9.89 28.50
N ARG A 184 15.36 -9.49 27.75
CA ARG A 184 15.31 -8.37 26.82
C ARG A 184 15.18 -8.89 25.38
N THR A 185 14.08 -8.53 24.71
CA THR A 185 14.02 -8.59 23.25
C THR A 185 15.06 -7.64 22.66
N LYS A 186 15.84 -8.13 21.68
CA LYS A 186 16.79 -7.30 20.92
C LYS A 186 16.00 -6.38 19.98
N GLY A 187 15.68 -5.18 20.45
CA GLY A 187 14.94 -4.16 19.70
C GLY A 187 14.54 -2.94 20.54
N SER A 188 14.33 -3.12 21.85
CA SER A 188 14.00 -1.99 22.73
C SER A 188 15.22 -1.11 23.03
N ARG A 189 15.46 -0.11 22.17
CA ARG A 189 16.31 1.06 22.47
C ARG A 189 15.55 2.40 22.41
N GLU A 190 14.36 2.43 21.81
CA GLU A 190 13.51 3.63 21.73
C GLU A 190 12.15 3.41 22.43
N SER A 191 12.19 3.25 23.75
CA SER A 191 10.98 3.26 24.60
C SER A 191 10.72 4.66 25.17
N VAL A 192 9.68 5.32 24.65
CA VAL A 192 8.89 6.43 25.24
C VAL A 192 9.57 7.21 26.39
N ARG A 193 10.01 8.44 26.12
CA ARG A 193 10.15 9.46 27.18
C ARG A 193 8.75 9.79 27.70
N SER A 194 8.41 9.29 28.89
CA SER A 194 7.15 9.63 29.56
C SER A 194 7.11 11.12 29.88
N LEU A 195 6.02 11.79 29.48
CA LEU A 195 5.74 13.17 29.89
C LEU A 195 5.21 13.17 31.33
N SER A 196 6.13 13.31 32.28
CA SER A 196 5.82 13.57 33.69
C SER A 196 6.84 14.57 34.23
N GLU A 197 6.61 15.85 33.95
CA GLU A 197 7.31 16.91 34.65
C GLU A 197 6.77 17.05 36.07
N LYS A 198 7.65 17.40 37.00
CA LYS A 198 7.33 17.50 38.43
C LYS A 198 6.67 18.85 38.72
N GLN A 199 5.67 18.84 39.59
CA GLN A 199 5.37 19.99 40.46
C GLN A 199 5.37 19.56 41.94
N PRO A 200 5.60 20.50 42.87
CA PRO A 200 6.07 20.18 44.23
C PRO A 200 4.94 19.99 45.26
N ASP A 201 5.33 19.54 46.45
CA ASP A 201 4.46 19.28 47.60
C ASP A 201 3.51 20.42 47.98
N ARG A 202 2.29 20.05 48.40
CA ARG A 202 1.61 20.68 49.55
C ARG A 202 0.67 19.69 50.25
N SER A 203 0.31 20.05 51.49
CA SER A 203 -0.17 19.14 52.53
C SER A 203 -1.69 19.05 52.67
N THR A 204 -2.15 17.84 52.99
CA THR A 204 -3.32 17.47 53.84
C THR A 204 -4.32 18.56 54.26
N ASP A 205 -5.61 18.28 54.03
CA ASP A 205 -6.62 18.24 55.10
C ASP A 205 -7.74 17.24 54.75
N ASP A 206 -8.57 16.85 55.73
CA ASP A 206 -9.71 15.93 55.58
C ASP A 206 -11.03 16.68 55.29
N GLY A 207 -11.98 16.02 54.60
CA GLY A 207 -13.33 16.55 54.34
C GLY A 207 -14.26 15.50 53.72
N ALA A 208 -15.55 15.54 54.06
CA ALA A 208 -16.55 14.52 53.71
C ALA A 208 -17.64 15.03 52.74
N ASP A 209 -18.32 14.05 52.13
CA ASP A 209 -19.63 14.04 51.45
C ASP A 209 -20.41 15.37 51.28
N ASP A 210 -20.75 15.71 50.03
CA ASP A 210 -22.15 15.68 49.52
C ASP A 210 -22.18 15.73 47.97
N ASP A 211 -23.36 15.52 47.36
CA ASP A 211 -23.63 15.62 45.92
C ASP A 211 -23.50 17.07 45.38
N SER A 212 -22.96 17.24 44.15
CA SER A 212 -23.64 17.90 43.01
C SER A 212 -22.72 18.30 41.85
N ASP A 213 -23.14 17.95 40.62
CA ASP A 213 -22.97 18.66 39.33
C ASP A 213 -21.60 19.23 38.88
N LEU A 214 -21.64 19.86 37.70
CA LEU A 214 -20.61 20.74 37.08
C LEU A 214 -19.32 20.04 36.55
N GLU A 215 -18.71 20.47 35.44
CA GLU A 215 -19.19 21.33 34.35
C GLU A 215 -18.42 20.99 33.06
N PHE A 216 -19.02 21.24 31.90
CA PHE A 216 -18.31 21.17 30.60
C PHE A 216 -17.60 22.50 30.35
N VAL A 217 -16.31 22.56 30.70
CA VAL A 217 -15.49 23.78 30.50
C VAL A 217 -14.99 23.83 29.06
N ASP A 218 -15.71 24.58 28.22
CA ASP A 218 -15.29 24.92 26.86
C ASP A 218 -14.64 26.31 26.84
N ALA A 219 -13.34 26.39 26.54
CA ALA A 219 -12.63 27.64 26.30
C ALA A 219 -11.37 27.40 25.47
N SER A 220 -11.15 28.24 24.46
CA SER A 220 -10.00 28.16 23.56
C SER A 220 -8.86 29.09 23.97
N GLU A 221 -7.63 28.74 23.59
CA GLU A 221 -6.59 29.74 23.36
C GLU A 221 -5.75 29.35 22.13
N ALA A 222 -5.48 30.31 21.26
CA ALA A 222 -4.91 30.08 19.93
C ALA A 222 -3.49 30.65 19.79
N PRO A 223 -2.46 29.82 19.51
CA PRO A 223 -1.12 30.33 19.18
C PRO A 223 -1.11 30.91 17.76
N THR A 224 -0.82 32.20 17.63
CA THR A 224 -0.65 32.87 16.34
C THR A 224 0.72 32.53 15.70
N GLY A 225 0.73 32.36 14.37
CA GLY A 225 1.96 32.22 13.58
C GLY A 225 1.91 31.08 12.55
N PRO A 226 2.24 31.33 11.27
CA PRO A 226 2.23 30.30 10.22
C PRO A 226 3.45 29.37 10.35
N LYS A 227 3.29 28.23 11.05
CA LYS A 227 4.27 27.14 11.00
C LYS A 227 4.12 26.37 9.68
N THR A 228 5.17 26.34 8.87
CA THR A 228 5.22 25.58 7.61
C THR A 228 5.03 24.07 7.86
N PRO A 229 4.09 23.39 7.19
CA PRO A 229 3.99 21.93 7.27
C PRO A 229 5.23 21.23 6.70
N LEU A 230 5.75 20.24 7.44
CA LEU A 230 6.93 19.43 7.07
C LEU A 230 6.57 18.14 6.30
N ASN A 231 5.30 17.97 5.92
CA ASN A 231 4.77 16.78 5.26
C ASN A 231 3.90 17.18 4.06
N TYR A 232 3.97 16.42 2.96
CA TYR A 232 3.03 16.55 1.85
C TYR A 232 1.63 16.13 2.31
N GLU A 233 0.70 17.08 2.39
CA GLU A 233 -0.64 16.78 2.90
C GLU A 233 -1.50 16.04 1.85
N GLY A 234 -1.38 16.41 0.57
CA GLY A 234 -2.25 15.93 -0.51
C GLY A 234 -3.63 16.61 -0.49
N HIS A 235 -4.34 16.59 -1.62
CA HIS A 235 -5.45 17.52 -1.84
C HIS A 235 -6.81 16.84 -1.96
N LEU A 236 -7.42 16.53 -0.80
CA LEU A 236 -8.81 16.09 -0.72
C LEU A 236 -9.68 17.16 -0.04
N SER A 237 -10.88 17.36 -0.58
CA SER A 237 -11.80 18.43 -0.18
C SER A 237 -12.28 18.30 1.28
N LYS A 238 -12.51 19.44 1.95
CA LYS A 238 -12.59 19.56 3.42
C LYS A 238 -13.98 19.36 4.02
N ASP A 239 -14.94 18.89 3.21
CA ASP A 239 -16.37 19.20 3.36
C ASP A 239 -17.16 18.23 4.24
N ILE A 240 -16.48 17.53 5.16
CA ILE A 240 -17.08 16.59 6.12
C ILE A 240 -16.50 16.89 7.50
N ASP A 241 -17.41 17.10 8.45
CA ASP A 241 -17.11 17.11 9.88
C ASP A 241 -17.64 15.80 10.51
N PRO A 242 -16.76 14.94 11.06
CA PRO A 242 -17.17 13.70 11.72
C PRO A 242 -17.33 13.84 13.24
N GLU A 243 -16.99 14.98 13.85
CA GLU A 243 -16.79 15.11 15.30
C GLU A 243 -18.14 15.23 16.04
N GLU A 244 -19.14 15.89 15.43
CA GLU A 244 -20.52 16.00 15.93
C GLU A 244 -21.18 14.62 16.22
N LYS A 245 -20.75 13.56 15.53
CA LYS A 245 -21.29 12.19 15.68
C LYS A 245 -20.44 11.26 16.54
N LEU A 246 -19.47 11.81 17.29
CA LEU A 246 -18.62 11.03 18.20
C LEU A 246 -19.13 10.99 19.65
N ALA A 247 -19.99 11.94 20.05
CA ALA A 247 -20.29 12.21 21.45
C ALA A 247 -21.18 11.16 22.17
N GLU A 248 -22.03 10.43 21.46
CA GLU A 248 -23.11 9.63 22.07
C GLU A 248 -22.66 8.26 22.65
N LEU A 249 -21.39 7.85 22.49
CA LEU A 249 -20.99 6.45 22.70
C LEU A 249 -19.64 6.26 23.43
N SER A 250 -19.64 6.29 24.78
CA SER A 250 -18.53 5.77 25.60
C SER A 250 -18.93 5.38 27.03
N LEU A 251 -18.38 4.26 27.53
CA LEU A 251 -18.44 3.78 28.91
C LEU A 251 -17.13 3.05 29.26
N ASN A 252 -16.63 3.18 30.50
CA ASN A 252 -15.32 2.69 30.96
C ASN A 252 -15.42 1.83 32.24
N GLY A 253 -14.39 1.00 32.52
CA GLY A 253 -14.24 0.26 33.79
C GLY A 253 -12.99 -0.64 33.81
N ASN A 254 -12.32 -0.80 34.97
CA ASN A 254 -10.98 -1.44 35.07
C ASN A 254 -10.76 -2.32 36.33
N ARG A 255 -9.68 -3.12 36.42
CA ARG A 255 -9.52 -4.29 37.35
C ARG A 255 -8.28 -4.28 38.28
N LYS A 256 -8.17 -5.31 39.16
CA LYS A 256 -6.98 -5.71 39.99
C LYS A 256 -6.75 -7.25 40.09
N ASN A 257 -6.16 -7.77 41.19
CA ASN A 257 -5.10 -8.82 41.26
C ASN A 257 -5.33 -9.88 42.40
N ALA A 258 -4.60 -10.99 42.63
CA ALA A 258 -3.76 -11.96 41.85
C ALA A 258 -3.12 -13.06 42.80
N LEU A 259 -2.22 -13.93 42.29
CA LEU A 259 -1.21 -14.82 42.98
C LEU A 259 -1.67 -16.23 43.51
N PRO A 260 -0.79 -17.25 43.78
CA PRO A 260 0.00 -17.98 42.75
C PRO A 260 0.31 -19.53 42.92
N ASN A 261 0.87 -20.17 41.85
CA ASN A 261 1.72 -21.42 41.76
C ASN A 261 1.06 -22.84 41.86
N GLN A 262 1.56 -23.97 41.26
CA GLN A 262 2.80 -24.30 40.49
C GLN A 262 2.62 -25.49 39.43
N PRO A 263 3.64 -26.21 38.82
CA PRO A 263 3.68 -26.64 37.39
C PRO A 263 3.62 -28.20 37.13
N ASN A 264 3.94 -28.81 35.95
CA ASN A 264 3.64 -28.62 34.50
C ASN A 264 4.29 -29.78 33.64
N VAL A 265 3.75 -30.18 32.46
CA VAL A 265 4.34 -31.20 31.51
C VAL A 265 4.12 -30.78 30.02
N GLN A 266 4.81 -31.41 29.04
CA GLN A 266 5.05 -30.89 27.66
C GLN A 266 4.37 -31.66 26.50
N SER A 267 4.22 -31.00 25.33
CA SER A 267 4.10 -31.62 23.99
C SER A 267 4.70 -30.69 22.89
N SER A 268 4.54 -31.01 21.59
CA SER A 268 5.36 -30.45 20.49
C SER A 268 4.63 -30.23 19.16
N GLY A 269 4.89 -29.10 18.49
CA GLY A 269 4.51 -28.85 17.09
C GLY A 269 4.93 -27.48 16.53
N PHE A 270 4.97 -26.44 17.37
CA PHE A 270 5.01 -25.03 16.93
C PHE A 270 6.42 -24.38 16.87
N ARG A 271 7.50 -25.12 17.15
CA ARG A 271 8.82 -24.54 17.45
C ARG A 271 9.63 -24.18 16.20
N SER A 272 9.54 -22.93 15.75
CA SER A 272 10.50 -22.32 14.82
C SER A 272 10.44 -20.79 14.91
N GLY A 273 11.53 -20.16 15.35
CA GLY A 273 11.69 -18.71 15.48
C GLY A 273 12.67 -18.35 16.61
N PRO A 274 13.33 -17.18 16.58
CA PRO A 274 14.30 -16.77 17.59
C PRO A 274 13.68 -16.59 18.99
N ASP A 275 12.38 -16.33 19.08
CA ASP A 275 11.62 -16.27 20.33
C ASP A 275 10.91 -17.60 20.68
N SER A 276 11.07 -18.69 19.90
CA SER A 276 10.34 -19.96 20.13
C SER A 276 10.80 -20.74 21.38
N ASP A 277 11.93 -20.36 21.97
CA ASP A 277 12.34 -20.80 23.32
C ASP A 277 11.55 -20.08 24.45
N ILE A 278 10.94 -18.93 24.14
CA ILE A 278 10.07 -18.16 25.05
C ILE A 278 8.61 -18.60 24.87
N PHE A 279 8.15 -18.66 23.62
CA PHE A 279 6.80 -19.08 23.23
C PHE A 279 6.79 -20.58 22.89
N SER A 280 6.69 -21.45 23.88
CA SER A 280 6.76 -22.92 23.69
C SER A 280 5.40 -23.64 23.53
N ASN A 281 4.30 -22.91 23.73
CA ASN A 281 2.92 -23.40 23.75
C ASN A 281 2.18 -22.99 22.45
N PRO A 282 1.41 -23.90 21.82
CA PRO A 282 0.55 -23.60 20.67
C PRO A 282 -0.27 -22.30 20.79
N VAL A 283 -0.96 -22.11 21.92
CA VAL A 283 -1.82 -20.93 22.14
C VAL A 283 -0.98 -19.65 22.22
N ASP A 284 0.15 -19.70 22.92
CA ASP A 284 1.03 -18.54 23.06
C ASP A 284 1.66 -18.12 21.71
N ILE A 285 1.94 -19.06 20.80
CA ILE A 285 2.41 -18.76 19.43
C ILE A 285 1.28 -18.28 18.52
N PHE A 286 0.06 -18.80 18.63
CA PHE A 286 -1.09 -18.26 17.90
C PHE A 286 -1.29 -16.78 18.26
N ILE A 287 -1.37 -16.47 19.56
CA ILE A 287 -1.49 -15.09 20.05
C ILE A 287 -0.29 -14.24 19.59
N HIS A 288 0.94 -14.73 19.74
CA HIS A 288 2.13 -13.96 19.40
C HIS A 288 2.23 -13.61 17.91
N SER A 289 2.13 -14.62 17.03
CA SER A 289 2.25 -14.45 15.58
C SER A 289 1.09 -13.64 14.99
N GLY A 290 -0.13 -13.84 15.50
CA GLY A 290 -1.30 -13.05 15.11
C GLY A 290 -1.18 -11.60 15.57
N THR A 291 -0.81 -11.35 16.83
CA THR A 291 -0.64 -9.97 17.34
C THR A 291 0.45 -9.22 16.56
N ASN A 292 1.58 -9.87 16.28
CA ASN A 292 2.67 -9.27 15.50
C ASN A 292 2.29 -9.05 14.02
N MET A 293 1.50 -9.95 13.42
CA MET A 293 0.88 -9.74 12.10
C MET A 293 -0.06 -8.54 12.11
N CYS A 294 -1.14 -8.59 12.89
CA CYS A 294 -2.25 -7.64 12.85
C CYS A 294 -1.83 -6.22 13.22
N PHE A 295 -1.03 -6.08 14.28
CA PHE A 295 -0.50 -4.78 14.69
C PHE A 295 0.57 -4.29 13.71
N GLY A 296 1.36 -5.21 13.12
CA GLY A 296 2.30 -4.91 12.05
C GLY A 296 1.63 -4.33 10.79
N ILE A 297 0.58 -4.99 10.29
CA ILE A 297 -0.29 -4.54 9.20
C ILE A 297 -0.85 -3.14 9.52
N LEU A 298 -1.45 -3.00 10.70
CA LEU A 298 -2.14 -1.78 11.13
C LEU A 298 -1.20 -0.57 11.23
N LEU A 299 -0.05 -0.73 11.91
CA LEU A 299 0.93 0.34 12.04
C LEU A 299 1.53 0.73 10.69
N LEU A 300 1.82 -0.26 9.83
CA LEU A 300 2.32 -0.04 8.47
C LEU A 300 1.32 0.74 7.61
N ILE A 301 0.07 0.26 7.48
CA ILE A 301 -0.96 0.91 6.67
C ILE A 301 -1.20 2.34 7.15
N ILE A 302 -1.32 2.57 8.46
CA ILE A 302 -1.59 3.91 9.01
C ILE A 302 -0.38 4.85 8.81
N SER A 303 0.86 4.33 8.77
CA SER A 303 2.07 5.12 8.42
C SER A 303 2.14 5.56 6.95
N MET A 304 1.17 5.13 6.13
CA MET A 304 1.06 5.40 4.69
C MET A 304 -0.25 6.12 4.32
N VAL A 305 -1.11 6.43 5.30
CA VAL A 305 -2.31 7.25 5.09
C VAL A 305 -1.90 8.70 4.76
N PRO A 306 -2.31 9.28 3.61
CA PRO A 306 -2.00 10.67 3.27
C PRO A 306 -2.55 11.65 4.33
N PRO A 307 -1.82 12.72 4.71
CA PRO A 307 -2.27 13.64 5.76
C PRO A 307 -3.55 14.43 5.44
N ALA A 308 -4.03 14.44 4.20
CA ALA A 308 -5.39 14.86 3.84
C ALA A 308 -6.48 14.09 4.61
N PHE A 309 -6.20 12.85 5.01
CA PHE A 309 -7.04 12.02 5.86
C PHE A 309 -6.67 12.12 7.37
N SER A 310 -5.88 13.10 7.79
CA SER A 310 -5.50 13.30 9.21
C SER A 310 -6.70 13.45 10.15
N ARG A 311 -7.81 14.04 9.68
CA ARG A 311 -9.11 14.07 10.39
C ARG A 311 -9.76 12.69 10.61
N LEU A 312 -9.33 11.66 9.89
CA LEU A 312 -9.73 10.27 10.16
C LEU A 312 -8.74 9.61 11.14
N LEU A 313 -7.48 10.07 11.15
CA LEU A 313 -6.48 9.63 12.14
C LEU A 313 -6.76 10.17 13.56
N SER A 314 -7.41 11.34 13.71
CA SER A 314 -7.87 11.83 15.02
C SER A 314 -8.95 10.94 15.63
N ILE A 315 -9.93 10.47 14.84
CA ILE A 315 -10.95 9.49 15.26
C ILE A 315 -10.30 8.20 15.80
N ILE A 316 -9.27 7.73 15.10
CA ILE A 316 -8.49 6.53 15.42
C ILE A 316 -7.70 6.71 16.74
N GLY A 317 -7.18 7.92 17.00
CA GLY A 317 -6.59 8.30 18.28
C GLY A 317 -5.13 7.88 18.49
N PHE A 318 -4.47 7.32 17.47
CA PHE A 318 -3.05 6.94 17.50
C PHE A 318 -2.40 7.14 16.13
N ARG A 319 -1.06 7.07 16.06
CA ARG A 319 -0.28 7.23 14.82
C ARG A 319 0.29 5.89 14.36
N GLY A 320 0.41 5.71 13.05
CA GLY A 320 1.10 4.57 12.46
C GLY A 320 2.62 4.72 12.57
N ASP A 321 3.31 3.58 12.65
CA ASP A 321 4.76 3.48 12.79
C ASP A 321 5.26 2.46 11.76
N ARG A 322 6.01 2.94 10.77
CA ARG A 322 6.43 2.10 9.64
C ARG A 322 7.54 1.13 10.04
N GLU A 323 8.44 1.57 10.90
CA GLU A 323 9.59 0.79 11.36
C GLU A 323 9.14 -0.34 12.29
N ARG A 324 8.36 -0.02 13.32
CA ARG A 324 7.74 -1.03 14.19
C ARG A 324 6.79 -1.94 13.41
N GLY A 325 6.00 -1.38 12.49
CA GLY A 325 5.07 -2.15 11.64
C GLY A 325 5.79 -3.22 10.80
N VAL A 326 6.81 -2.81 10.04
CA VAL A 326 7.65 -3.71 9.24
C VAL A 326 8.40 -4.72 10.11
N HIS A 327 8.94 -4.31 11.26
CA HIS A 327 9.63 -5.21 12.19
C HIS A 327 8.69 -6.32 12.73
N MET A 328 7.47 -5.96 13.16
CA MET A 328 6.50 -6.91 13.71
C MET A 328 5.97 -7.88 12.63
N LEU A 329 5.74 -7.40 11.40
CA LEU A 329 5.46 -8.28 10.26
C LEU A 329 6.58 -9.30 10.04
N TRP A 330 7.84 -8.85 9.99
CA TRP A 330 8.99 -9.74 9.82
C TRP A 330 9.07 -10.80 10.93
N ARG A 331 8.83 -10.44 12.19
CA ARG A 331 8.78 -11.39 13.32
C ARG A 331 7.67 -12.44 13.16
N SER A 332 6.50 -12.03 12.66
CA SER A 332 5.42 -12.99 12.34
C SER A 332 5.83 -14.00 11.25
N THR A 333 6.57 -13.56 10.21
CA THR A 333 7.04 -14.47 9.14
C THR A 333 8.01 -15.57 9.60
N GLU A 334 8.55 -15.49 10.81
CA GLU A 334 9.46 -16.51 11.36
C GLU A 334 8.69 -17.80 11.70
N PHE A 335 7.40 -17.69 12.06
CA PHE A 335 6.52 -18.82 12.35
C PHE A 335 6.00 -19.50 11.07
N ASN A 336 5.76 -20.81 11.14
CA ASN A 336 5.32 -21.64 10.02
C ASN A 336 3.80 -21.83 10.03
N ASN A 337 3.06 -20.73 9.97
CA ASN A 337 1.59 -20.73 10.05
C ASN A 337 0.95 -19.70 9.10
N ILE A 338 -0.39 -19.65 9.05
CA ILE A 338 -1.12 -18.68 8.23
C ILE A 338 -0.77 -17.23 8.56
N ASN A 339 -0.55 -16.89 9.85
CA ASN A 339 -0.21 -15.54 10.28
C ASN A 339 1.14 -15.09 9.71
N GLY A 340 2.14 -15.97 9.73
CA GLY A 340 3.43 -15.74 9.08
C GLY A 340 3.31 -15.65 7.54
N GLY A 341 2.41 -16.43 6.94
CA GLY A 341 2.10 -16.36 5.51
C GLY A 341 1.47 -15.03 5.10
N VAL A 342 0.44 -14.57 5.80
CA VAL A 342 -0.25 -13.30 5.53
C VAL A 342 0.66 -12.10 5.84
N ALA A 343 1.45 -12.15 6.92
CA ALA A 343 2.48 -11.15 7.17
C ALA A 343 3.53 -11.10 6.04
N GLY A 344 3.89 -12.25 5.47
CA GLY A 344 4.75 -12.34 4.29
C GLY A 344 4.13 -11.65 3.06
N LEU A 345 2.86 -11.94 2.75
CA LEU A 345 2.13 -11.27 1.66
C LEU A 345 2.06 -9.75 1.89
N MET A 346 1.87 -9.28 3.13
CA MET A 346 1.85 -7.84 3.43
C MET A 346 3.22 -7.19 3.20
N LEU A 347 4.32 -7.85 3.58
CA LEU A 347 5.68 -7.38 3.30
C LEU A 347 5.95 -7.30 1.80
N PHE A 348 5.52 -8.28 0.99
CA PHE A 348 5.66 -8.17 -0.47
C PHE A 348 4.75 -7.10 -1.08
N ALA A 349 3.50 -6.94 -0.63
CA ALA A 349 2.64 -5.86 -1.08
C ALA A 349 3.24 -4.47 -0.78
N TYR A 350 3.94 -4.33 0.35
CA TYR A 350 4.71 -3.13 0.67
C TYR A 350 5.97 -2.97 -0.21
N TYR A 351 6.81 -3.99 -0.29
CA TYR A 351 8.11 -3.91 -0.97
C TYR A 351 8.02 -4.02 -2.51
N ASN A 352 7.35 -5.03 -3.06
CA ASN A 352 7.16 -5.22 -4.50
C ASN A 352 6.07 -4.29 -5.07
N GLY A 353 5.04 -3.97 -4.28
CA GLY A 353 3.97 -3.06 -4.68
C GLY A 353 4.30 -1.60 -4.40
N LEU A 354 4.11 -1.15 -3.17
CA LEU A 354 4.10 0.27 -2.81
C LEU A 354 5.48 0.95 -3.00
N LEU A 355 6.54 0.41 -2.38
CA LEU A 355 7.92 0.87 -2.64
C LEU A 355 8.41 0.48 -4.04
N GLY A 356 7.84 -0.55 -4.65
CA GLY A 356 8.09 -0.94 -6.04
C GLY A 356 7.89 0.21 -7.03
N PHE A 357 6.99 1.16 -6.72
CA PHE A 357 6.76 2.35 -7.54
C PHE A 357 7.65 3.57 -7.23
N SER A 358 8.55 3.51 -6.25
CA SER A 358 9.45 4.60 -5.89
C SER A 358 10.83 4.48 -6.57
N ASP A 359 11.43 5.62 -6.90
CA ASP A 359 12.76 5.72 -7.53
C ASP A 359 13.84 6.24 -6.56
N ILE A 360 13.44 7.05 -5.57
CA ILE A 360 14.32 7.61 -4.53
C ILE A 360 14.27 6.68 -3.33
N LEU A 361 15.22 5.74 -3.28
CA LEU A 361 15.34 4.69 -2.24
C LEU A 361 16.82 4.49 -1.85
N PRO A 362 17.11 4.05 -0.61
CA PRO A 362 18.46 3.68 -0.15
C PRO A 362 19.07 2.54 -0.98
N ASN A 363 20.41 2.46 -1.03
CA ASN A 363 21.13 1.39 -1.74
C ASN A 363 21.27 0.10 -0.89
N ASP A 364 21.81 -0.97 -1.49
CA ASP A 364 21.94 -2.28 -0.80
C ASP A 364 23.00 -2.30 0.33
N GLU A 365 23.86 -1.29 0.46
CA GLU A 365 24.73 -1.05 1.63
C GLU A 365 24.01 -0.26 2.73
N ASP A 366 23.30 0.80 2.36
CA ASP A 366 22.44 1.60 3.24
C ASP A 366 21.42 0.69 3.95
N ILE A 367 20.78 -0.22 3.21
CA ILE A 367 19.83 -1.21 3.73
C ILE A 367 20.51 -2.16 4.73
N ARG A 368 21.76 -2.58 4.48
CA ARG A 368 22.54 -3.40 5.42
C ARG A 368 22.96 -2.64 6.69
N LYS A 369 23.03 -1.30 6.66
CA LYS A 369 23.22 -0.45 7.85
C LYS A 369 21.93 -0.21 8.64
N GLY A 370 20.76 -0.48 8.05
CA GLY A 370 19.45 -0.33 8.70
C GLY A 370 18.44 0.55 7.96
N ALA A 371 18.64 0.88 6.68
CA ALA A 371 17.70 1.72 5.93
C ALA A 371 16.35 1.02 5.65
N ILE A 372 15.40 1.14 6.59
CA ILE A 372 14.08 0.49 6.54
C ILE A 372 13.21 0.94 5.35
N VAL A 373 13.46 2.14 4.81
CA VAL A 373 12.77 2.66 3.61
C VAL A 373 13.20 1.95 2.32
N GLY A 374 14.31 1.19 2.34
CA GLY A 374 14.81 0.44 1.19
C GLY A 374 14.25 -0.99 1.05
N TYR A 375 14.57 -1.63 -0.08
CA TYR A 375 14.06 -2.96 -0.45
C TYR A 375 15.06 -4.07 -0.05
N PRO A 376 14.79 -4.92 0.97
CA PRO A 376 15.77 -5.86 1.50
C PRO A 376 15.86 -7.14 0.65
N ARG A 377 16.51 -7.04 -0.52
CA ARG A 377 16.55 -8.05 -1.60
C ARG A 377 16.75 -9.48 -1.10
N GLU A 378 17.78 -9.72 -0.30
CA GLU A 378 18.13 -11.05 0.22
C GLU A 378 17.09 -11.57 1.21
N ARG A 379 16.58 -10.70 2.11
CA ARG A 379 15.56 -11.07 3.09
C ARG A 379 14.24 -11.43 2.40
N CYS A 380 13.84 -10.66 1.38
CA CYS A 380 12.70 -10.97 0.52
C CYS A 380 12.89 -12.27 -0.27
N ALA A 381 14.09 -12.54 -0.81
CA ALA A 381 14.37 -13.79 -1.52
C ALA A 381 14.30 -15.01 -0.60
N ASN A 382 14.87 -14.92 0.60
CA ASN A 382 14.84 -15.99 1.62
C ASN A 382 13.42 -16.22 2.13
N LEU A 383 12.64 -15.16 2.35
CA LEU A 383 11.21 -15.24 2.70
C LEU A 383 10.41 -15.94 1.59
N LEU A 384 10.61 -15.55 0.33
CA LEU A 384 9.93 -16.16 -0.80
C LEU A 384 10.29 -17.65 -0.90
N ALA A 385 11.57 -18.02 -0.79
CA ALA A 385 12.00 -19.41 -0.80
C ALA A 385 11.35 -20.23 0.33
N LYS A 386 11.30 -19.70 1.56
CA LYS A 386 10.57 -20.32 2.68
C LYS A 386 9.09 -20.52 2.34
N MET A 387 8.41 -19.49 1.84
CA MET A 387 6.99 -19.53 1.55
C MET A 387 6.63 -20.42 0.36
N ARG A 388 7.48 -20.51 -0.66
CA ARG A 388 7.33 -21.47 -1.78
C ARG A 388 7.53 -22.94 -1.35
N VAL A 389 8.17 -23.20 -0.21
CA VAL A 389 8.28 -24.54 0.40
C VAL A 389 7.09 -24.85 1.31
N LEU A 390 6.64 -23.89 2.14
CA LEU A 390 5.46 -24.06 2.99
C LEU A 390 4.15 -24.14 2.20
N PHE A 391 4.07 -23.42 1.09
CA PHE A 391 2.88 -23.29 0.25
C PHE A 391 3.25 -23.50 -1.24
N PRO A 392 3.55 -24.75 -1.64
CA PRO A 392 4.12 -25.06 -2.96
C PRO A 392 3.17 -24.81 -4.12
N ASP A 393 1.86 -24.99 -3.90
CA ASP A 393 0.83 -24.86 -4.93
C ASP A 393 0.36 -23.42 -5.14
N SER A 394 0.61 -22.54 -4.17
CA SER A 394 0.25 -21.12 -4.18
C SER A 394 0.64 -20.38 -5.47
N GLY A 395 -0.36 -19.80 -6.13
CA GLY A 395 -0.14 -18.87 -7.24
C GLY A 395 0.19 -17.46 -6.78
N LEU A 396 -0.15 -17.10 -5.53
CA LEU A 396 0.27 -15.82 -4.92
C LEU A 396 1.79 -15.75 -4.78
N TRP A 397 2.45 -16.81 -4.31
CA TRP A 397 3.91 -16.81 -4.20
C TRP A 397 4.61 -16.85 -5.56
N ARG A 398 4.03 -17.49 -6.59
CA ARG A 398 4.54 -17.42 -7.98
C ARG A 398 4.36 -16.03 -8.60
N LEU A 399 3.30 -15.29 -8.24
CA LEU A 399 3.12 -13.89 -8.63
C LEU A 399 4.20 -12.99 -7.99
N GLU A 400 4.53 -13.18 -6.71
CA GLU A 400 5.62 -12.43 -6.07
C GLU A 400 7.01 -12.84 -6.60
N GLU A 401 7.21 -14.10 -6.99
CA GLU A 401 8.40 -14.57 -7.70
C GLU A 401 8.60 -13.80 -9.03
N ALA A 402 7.54 -13.64 -9.83
CA ALA A 402 7.57 -12.84 -11.05
C ALA A 402 7.83 -11.35 -10.78
N ARG A 403 7.19 -10.76 -9.74
CA ARG A 403 7.44 -9.37 -9.33
C ARG A 403 8.90 -9.13 -8.93
N MET A 404 9.53 -10.09 -8.23
CA MET A 404 10.95 -10.04 -7.91
C MET A 404 11.86 -10.15 -9.14
N LEU A 405 11.46 -10.87 -10.20
CA LEU A 405 12.19 -10.91 -11.48
C LEU A 405 12.06 -9.58 -12.24
N GLY A 406 10.85 -9.02 -12.37
CA GLY A 406 10.64 -7.70 -12.96
C GLY A 406 11.39 -6.59 -12.23
N ASN A 407 11.45 -6.63 -10.89
CA ASN A 407 12.24 -5.69 -10.08
C ASN A 407 13.77 -5.88 -10.22
N LYS A 408 14.24 -6.98 -10.81
CA LYS A 408 15.64 -7.23 -11.23
C LYS A 408 15.91 -6.90 -12.70
N ARG A 409 14.93 -6.33 -13.43
CA ARG A 409 14.90 -6.14 -14.89
C ARG A 409 14.87 -7.42 -15.73
N ASP A 410 14.37 -8.53 -15.17
CA ASP A 410 14.08 -9.76 -15.92
C ASP A 410 12.56 -9.92 -16.17
N LEU A 411 12.02 -9.10 -17.08
CA LEU A 411 10.63 -9.17 -17.49
C LEU A 411 10.30 -10.45 -18.27
N HIS A 412 11.25 -11.03 -19.01
CA HIS A 412 11.01 -12.28 -19.74
C HIS A 412 10.91 -13.48 -18.80
N GLY A 413 11.73 -13.53 -17.74
CA GLY A 413 11.58 -14.48 -16.63
C GLY A 413 10.25 -14.30 -15.89
N ALA A 414 9.86 -13.06 -15.57
CA ALA A 414 8.57 -12.75 -14.96
C ALA A 414 7.39 -13.26 -15.82
N ILE A 415 7.35 -12.91 -17.11
CA ILE A 415 6.35 -13.37 -18.07
C ILE A 415 6.30 -14.90 -18.16
N LYS A 416 7.45 -15.60 -18.10
CA LYS A 416 7.51 -17.06 -18.10
C LYS A 416 6.84 -17.66 -16.86
N ILE A 417 7.12 -17.13 -15.67
CA ILE A 417 6.48 -17.57 -14.42
C ILE A 417 4.97 -17.29 -14.47
N LEU A 418 4.55 -16.06 -14.82
CA LEU A 418 3.15 -15.66 -14.87
C LEU A 418 2.32 -16.47 -15.89
N LYS A 419 2.91 -16.82 -17.05
CA LYS A 419 2.26 -17.72 -18.02
C LYS A 419 2.05 -19.14 -17.46
N SER A 420 3.01 -19.66 -16.69
CA SER A 420 2.86 -20.97 -16.02
C SER A 420 1.87 -20.96 -14.84
N ASN A 421 1.59 -19.78 -14.28
CA ASN A 421 0.75 -19.57 -13.10
C ASN A 421 -0.73 -19.26 -13.43
N ALA A 422 -1.12 -19.32 -14.70
CA ALA A 422 -2.45 -18.89 -15.20
C ALA A 422 -3.61 -19.88 -14.94
N ALA A 423 -3.41 -20.86 -14.06
CA ALA A 423 -4.31 -21.99 -13.76
C ALA A 423 -4.48 -22.22 -12.25
N SER A 424 -4.49 -21.16 -11.44
CA SER A 424 -4.81 -21.25 -10.01
C SER A 424 -6.27 -21.72 -9.81
N LYS A 425 -6.55 -22.40 -8.69
CA LYS A 425 -7.92 -22.69 -8.23
C LYS A 425 -8.69 -21.40 -7.92
N MET A 426 -8.02 -20.38 -7.37
CA MET A 426 -8.62 -19.08 -7.08
C MET A 426 -8.75 -18.21 -8.33
N ARG A 427 -10.00 -17.90 -8.72
CA ARG A 427 -10.35 -16.85 -9.70
C ARG A 427 -9.66 -15.52 -9.38
N GLN A 428 -9.55 -15.19 -8.09
CA GLN A 428 -8.90 -14.01 -7.54
C GLN A 428 -7.39 -13.96 -7.85
N VAL A 429 -6.68 -15.09 -7.72
CA VAL A 429 -5.24 -15.17 -8.04
C VAL A 429 -5.04 -15.13 -9.55
N ASN A 430 -5.89 -15.80 -10.33
CA ASN A 430 -5.88 -15.70 -11.78
C ASN A 430 -6.09 -14.25 -12.26
N ALA A 431 -6.93 -13.46 -11.59
CA ALA A 431 -7.15 -12.05 -11.89
C ALA A 431 -5.88 -11.20 -11.66
N LEU A 432 -5.24 -11.35 -10.50
CA LEU A 432 -3.98 -10.67 -10.17
C LEU A 432 -2.84 -11.08 -11.11
N ASN A 433 -2.75 -12.37 -11.45
CA ASN A 433 -1.75 -12.92 -12.36
C ASN A 433 -1.93 -12.38 -13.79
N SER A 434 -3.15 -12.34 -14.32
CA SER A 434 -3.42 -11.71 -15.62
C SER A 434 -3.14 -10.21 -15.59
N PHE A 435 -3.37 -9.50 -14.48
CA PHE A 435 -3.07 -8.07 -14.38
C PHE A 435 -1.56 -7.79 -14.42
N GLU A 436 -0.74 -8.47 -13.61
CA GLU A 436 0.73 -8.29 -13.65
C GLU A 436 1.30 -8.75 -15.01
N LEU A 437 0.79 -9.85 -15.59
CA LEU A 437 1.19 -10.31 -16.92
C LEU A 437 0.88 -9.28 -18.01
N SER A 438 -0.26 -8.57 -17.89
CA SER A 438 -0.60 -7.48 -18.81
C SER A 438 0.35 -6.28 -18.68
N LEU A 439 0.81 -5.99 -17.46
CA LEU A 439 1.81 -4.94 -17.19
C LEU A 439 3.18 -5.32 -17.76
N ASP A 440 3.68 -6.52 -17.47
CA ASP A 440 4.98 -6.97 -17.99
C ASP A 440 4.98 -7.05 -19.53
N PHE A 441 3.86 -7.49 -20.14
CA PHE A 441 3.66 -7.41 -21.59
C PHE A 441 3.64 -5.96 -22.13
N MET A 442 3.03 -5.01 -21.42
CA MET A 442 3.09 -3.58 -21.78
C MET A 442 4.53 -3.06 -21.75
N TYR A 443 5.34 -3.48 -20.76
CA TYR A 443 6.72 -3.05 -20.61
C TYR A 443 7.67 -3.60 -21.70
N VAL A 444 7.58 -4.90 -22.04
CA VAL A 444 8.33 -5.49 -23.19
C VAL A 444 7.69 -5.18 -24.55
N GLN A 445 6.55 -4.47 -24.55
CA GLN A 445 5.80 -4.03 -25.73
C GLN A 445 5.33 -5.21 -26.61
N ASP A 446 4.80 -6.26 -25.96
CA ASP A 446 4.01 -7.35 -26.56
C ASP A 446 2.52 -6.95 -26.49
N TYR A 447 2.11 -6.12 -27.44
CA TYR A 447 0.76 -5.56 -27.47
C TYR A 447 -0.36 -6.62 -27.65
N PRO A 448 -0.19 -7.70 -28.44
CA PRO A 448 -1.17 -8.81 -28.44
C PRO A 448 -1.34 -9.44 -27.05
N GLY A 449 -0.24 -9.78 -26.36
CA GLY A 449 -0.29 -10.36 -25.01
C GLY A 449 -0.90 -9.41 -23.97
N MET A 450 -0.56 -8.11 -24.06
CA MET A 450 -1.11 -7.03 -23.24
C MET A 450 -2.63 -6.91 -23.42
N ARG A 451 -3.12 -6.84 -24.66
CA ARG A 451 -4.56 -6.75 -24.98
C ARG A 451 -5.33 -7.92 -24.38
N ASP A 452 -4.90 -9.15 -24.68
CA ASP A 452 -5.68 -10.35 -24.36
C ASP A 452 -5.76 -10.58 -22.84
N ASN A 453 -4.73 -10.20 -22.08
CA ASN A 453 -4.77 -10.32 -20.63
C ASN A 453 -5.53 -9.17 -19.95
N PHE A 454 -5.52 -7.93 -20.46
CA PHE A 454 -6.40 -6.88 -19.93
C PHE A 454 -7.89 -7.16 -20.23
N LEU A 455 -8.22 -7.77 -21.38
CA LEU A 455 -9.58 -8.24 -21.64
C LEU A 455 -9.97 -9.39 -20.69
N ARG A 456 -9.08 -10.36 -20.46
CA ARG A 456 -9.27 -11.42 -19.44
C ARG A 456 -9.43 -10.86 -18.01
N CYS A 457 -8.83 -9.71 -17.68
CA CYS A 457 -9.10 -9.04 -16.40
C CYS A 457 -10.56 -8.56 -16.27
N VAL A 458 -11.22 -8.13 -17.36
CA VAL A 458 -12.66 -7.78 -17.38
C VAL A 458 -13.54 -9.02 -17.11
N GLU A 459 -13.13 -10.19 -17.61
CA GLU A 459 -13.86 -11.45 -17.38
C GLU A 459 -13.71 -11.99 -15.95
N LEU A 460 -12.56 -11.74 -15.32
CA LEU A 460 -12.18 -12.31 -14.03
C LEU A 460 -12.56 -11.45 -12.82
N ASN A 461 -12.57 -10.13 -12.91
CA ASN A 461 -12.81 -9.26 -11.75
C ASN A 461 -13.50 -7.93 -12.13
N ASP A 462 -13.90 -7.18 -11.10
CA ASP A 462 -14.77 -6.03 -11.22
C ASP A 462 -14.07 -4.66 -10.93
N TRP A 463 -12.74 -4.62 -10.77
CA TRP A 463 -12.00 -3.45 -10.25
C TRP A 463 -12.17 -2.15 -11.05
N SER A 464 -11.82 -2.16 -12.34
CA SER A 464 -11.97 -1.01 -13.24
C SER A 464 -11.98 -1.43 -14.70
N HIS A 465 -13.16 -1.79 -15.19
CA HIS A 465 -13.34 -2.16 -16.60
C HIS A 465 -13.02 -1.00 -17.56
N ALA A 466 -13.19 0.26 -17.13
CA ALA A 466 -12.81 1.42 -17.93
C ALA A 466 -11.31 1.47 -18.19
N LEU A 467 -10.49 1.24 -17.16
CA LEU A 467 -9.03 1.15 -17.28
C LEU A 467 -8.60 -0.05 -18.13
N TYR A 468 -9.22 -1.21 -17.95
CA TYR A 468 -8.90 -2.42 -18.72
C TYR A 468 -9.23 -2.26 -20.22
N TYR A 469 -10.41 -1.73 -20.57
CA TYR A 469 -10.75 -1.45 -21.97
C TYR A 469 -9.85 -0.36 -22.58
N TYR A 470 -9.47 0.68 -21.81
CA TYR A 470 -8.53 1.69 -22.27
C TYR A 470 -7.15 1.09 -22.58
N LEU A 471 -6.61 0.27 -21.68
CA LEU A 471 -5.29 -0.37 -21.87
C LEU A 471 -5.31 -1.37 -23.03
N ALA A 472 -6.36 -2.17 -23.17
CA ALA A 472 -6.54 -3.03 -24.35
C ALA A 472 -6.68 -2.21 -25.65
N GLY A 473 -7.31 -1.04 -25.60
CA GLY A 473 -7.36 -0.09 -26.72
C GLY A 473 -5.99 0.51 -27.06
N CYS A 474 -5.18 0.84 -26.05
CA CYS A 474 -3.80 1.31 -26.23
C CYS A 474 -2.94 0.24 -26.91
N ALA A 475 -3.13 -1.03 -26.56
CA ALA A 475 -2.46 -2.15 -27.19
C ALA A 475 -2.88 -2.32 -28.66
N GLU A 476 -4.17 -2.25 -28.99
CA GLU A 476 -4.62 -2.30 -30.40
C GLU A 476 -4.23 -1.05 -31.20
N LEU A 477 -4.08 0.11 -30.56
CA LEU A 477 -3.56 1.33 -31.19
C LEU A 477 -2.09 1.16 -31.61
N GLU A 478 -1.26 0.56 -30.77
CA GLU A 478 0.14 0.30 -31.13
C GLU A 478 0.29 -0.89 -32.10
N ASN A 479 -0.58 -1.91 -32.05
CA ASN A 479 -0.67 -2.91 -33.12
C ASN A 479 -1.03 -2.27 -34.48
N TYR A 480 -1.95 -1.30 -34.48
CA TYR A 480 -2.31 -0.53 -35.69
C TYR A 480 -1.11 0.28 -36.22
N ARG A 481 -0.38 0.97 -35.33
CA ARG A 481 0.84 1.71 -35.68
C ARG A 481 1.92 0.78 -36.22
N ASP A 482 2.20 -0.35 -35.56
CA ASP A 482 3.17 -1.36 -36.02
C ASP A 482 2.78 -1.91 -37.40
N ALA A 483 1.50 -2.23 -37.63
CA ALA A 483 1.01 -2.71 -38.93
C ALA A 483 1.11 -1.64 -40.03
N PHE A 484 0.79 -0.38 -39.73
CA PHE A 484 0.86 0.74 -40.68
C PHE A 484 2.29 0.99 -41.14
N HIS A 485 3.23 1.13 -40.20
CA HIS A 485 4.65 1.35 -40.54
C HIS A 485 5.33 0.11 -41.14
N ALA A 486 4.78 -1.09 -40.94
CA ALA A 486 5.22 -2.29 -41.65
C ALA A 486 4.79 -2.33 -43.13
N GLY A 487 3.71 -1.62 -43.51
CA GLY A 487 3.30 -1.37 -44.89
C GLY A 487 2.93 -2.60 -45.72
N LYS A 488 2.50 -3.71 -45.09
CA LYS A 488 2.38 -5.05 -45.72
C LYS A 488 0.99 -5.69 -45.66
N ASP A 489 0.10 -5.24 -44.79
CA ASP A 489 -1.20 -5.87 -44.57
C ASP A 489 -2.30 -4.84 -44.24
N GLU A 490 -2.98 -4.35 -45.27
CA GLU A 490 -4.14 -3.46 -45.16
C GLU A 490 -5.31 -4.07 -44.36
N ALA A 491 -5.45 -5.40 -44.35
CA ALA A 491 -6.48 -6.06 -43.58
C ALA A 491 -6.17 -6.03 -42.08
N ALA A 492 -4.91 -6.25 -41.69
CA ALA A 492 -4.45 -6.06 -40.32
C ALA A 492 -4.55 -4.59 -39.88
N ILE A 493 -4.04 -3.65 -40.69
CA ILE A 493 -4.10 -2.20 -40.44
C ILE A 493 -5.53 -1.78 -40.10
N ARG A 494 -6.49 -2.09 -40.98
CA ARG A 494 -7.92 -1.76 -40.78
C ARG A 494 -8.53 -2.48 -39.57
N THR A 495 -8.12 -3.72 -39.30
CA THR A 495 -8.65 -4.52 -38.17
C THR A 495 -8.19 -3.97 -36.82
N HIS A 496 -6.89 -3.69 -36.66
CA HIS A 496 -6.36 -3.13 -35.43
C HIS A 496 -6.88 -1.71 -35.18
N LYS A 497 -6.94 -0.86 -36.22
CA LYS A 497 -7.52 0.50 -36.11
C LYS A 497 -8.95 0.46 -35.58
N LYS A 498 -9.81 -0.38 -36.19
CA LYS A 498 -11.20 -0.54 -35.74
C LYS A 498 -11.28 -1.02 -34.30
N LYS A 499 -10.53 -2.07 -33.92
CA LYS A 499 -10.57 -2.60 -32.55
C LYS A 499 -10.10 -1.58 -31.50
N ALA A 500 -9.06 -0.81 -31.79
CA ALA A 500 -8.61 0.27 -30.93
C ALA A 500 -9.73 1.29 -30.69
N GLU A 501 -10.41 1.73 -31.76
CA GLU A 501 -11.54 2.63 -31.63
C GLU A 501 -12.75 2.03 -30.90
N ASP A 502 -13.11 0.78 -31.17
CA ASP A 502 -14.24 0.11 -30.51
C ASP A 502 -13.99 -0.03 -28.99
N LEU A 503 -12.74 -0.28 -28.58
CA LEU A 503 -12.31 -0.32 -27.18
C LEU A 503 -12.27 1.08 -26.54
N PHE A 504 -11.75 2.09 -27.25
CA PHE A 504 -11.77 3.49 -26.80
C PHE A 504 -13.18 4.09 -26.71
N LYS A 505 -14.11 3.66 -27.57
CA LYS A 505 -15.55 4.00 -27.46
C LYS A 505 -16.21 3.23 -26.31
N LYS A 506 -15.74 2.03 -25.98
CA LYS A 506 -16.27 1.22 -24.87
C LYS A 506 -15.88 1.75 -23.50
N ALA A 507 -14.63 2.14 -23.29
CA ALA A 507 -14.10 2.49 -21.96
C ALA A 507 -14.92 3.56 -21.19
N PRO A 508 -15.35 4.70 -21.79
CA PRO A 508 -16.17 5.70 -21.10
C PRO A 508 -17.54 5.18 -20.66
N THR A 509 -18.11 4.17 -21.34
CA THR A 509 -19.45 3.62 -21.03
C THR A 509 -19.50 2.80 -19.74
N VAL A 510 -18.37 2.60 -19.07
CA VAL A 510 -18.26 1.83 -17.82
C VAL A 510 -17.54 2.58 -16.68
N VAL A 511 -17.15 3.85 -16.90
CA VAL A 511 -16.59 4.74 -15.87
C VAL A 511 -17.58 4.98 -14.72
N GLY A 512 -17.08 5.05 -13.49
CA GLY A 512 -17.86 5.45 -12.30
C GLY A 512 -18.82 4.39 -11.78
N LYS A 513 -18.79 3.17 -12.33
CA LYS A 513 -19.52 1.99 -11.83
C LYS A 513 -19.01 1.50 -10.47
N LYS A 514 -17.71 1.75 -10.18
CA LYS A 514 -17.08 1.56 -8.88
C LYS A 514 -16.67 2.91 -8.31
N LYS A 515 -16.70 3.05 -6.99
CA LYS A 515 -16.35 4.30 -6.28
C LYS A 515 -15.55 4.01 -5.02
N PHE A 516 -14.48 4.75 -4.78
CA PHE A 516 -13.75 4.70 -3.52
C PHE A 516 -14.24 5.84 -2.62
N MET A 517 -14.81 5.51 -1.45
CA MET A 517 -15.45 6.50 -0.55
C MET A 517 -16.37 7.48 -1.30
N ALA A 518 -17.30 6.94 -2.10
CA ALA A 518 -18.18 7.66 -3.02
C ALA A 518 -17.53 8.52 -4.14
N LYS A 519 -16.20 8.63 -4.22
CA LYS A 519 -15.47 9.36 -5.28
C LYS A 519 -15.08 8.41 -6.45
N PRO A 520 -15.07 8.88 -7.72
CA PRO A 520 -14.63 8.05 -8.86
C PRO A 520 -13.14 7.72 -8.79
N LEU A 521 -12.74 6.54 -9.26
CA LEU A 521 -11.33 6.11 -9.27
C LEU A 521 -10.45 7.06 -10.12
N PRO A 522 -9.28 7.52 -9.63
CA PRO A 522 -8.45 8.51 -10.34
C PRO A 522 -8.10 8.14 -11.78
N PHE A 523 -7.75 6.88 -12.04
CA PHE A 523 -7.44 6.42 -13.40
C PHE A 523 -8.66 6.39 -14.33
N GLU A 524 -9.88 6.24 -13.82
CA GLU A 524 -11.08 6.35 -14.67
C GLU A 524 -11.38 7.80 -15.06
N GLN A 525 -11.08 8.76 -14.16
CA GLN A 525 -11.14 10.19 -14.47
C GLN A 525 -10.10 10.59 -15.52
N PHE A 526 -8.87 10.07 -15.39
CA PHE A 526 -7.80 10.23 -16.38
C PHE A 526 -8.22 9.66 -17.75
N VAL A 527 -8.66 8.40 -17.80
CA VAL A 527 -9.14 7.75 -19.03
C VAL A 527 -10.27 8.54 -19.69
N SER A 528 -11.23 9.03 -18.91
CA SER A 528 -12.34 9.84 -19.43
C SER A 528 -11.85 11.14 -20.07
N ARG A 529 -11.00 11.93 -19.37
CA ARG A 529 -10.43 13.19 -19.89
C ARG A 529 -9.54 12.95 -21.12
N LYS A 530 -8.71 11.91 -21.12
CA LYS A 530 -7.82 11.55 -22.24
C LYS A 530 -8.59 11.15 -23.50
N LEU A 531 -9.64 10.33 -23.35
CA LEU A 531 -10.48 9.92 -24.47
C LEU A 531 -11.35 11.07 -24.99
N GLN A 532 -11.82 11.97 -24.12
CA GLN A 532 -12.49 13.20 -24.55
C GLN A 532 -11.55 14.10 -25.38
N LYS A 533 -10.29 14.29 -24.95
CA LYS A 533 -9.26 15.03 -25.69
C LYS A 533 -9.10 14.52 -27.12
N TRP A 534 -8.94 13.20 -27.28
CA TRP A 534 -8.78 12.59 -28.61
C TRP A 534 -10.07 12.68 -29.46
N GLN A 535 -11.26 12.59 -28.86
CA GLN A 535 -12.53 12.78 -29.59
C GLN A 535 -12.78 14.22 -30.05
N GLU A 536 -12.36 15.22 -29.27
CA GLU A 536 -12.40 16.64 -29.66
C GLU A 536 -11.39 16.91 -30.79
N ARG A 537 -10.14 16.46 -30.62
CA ARG A 537 -9.05 16.57 -31.59
C ARG A 537 -9.36 15.85 -32.92
N ALA A 538 -9.96 14.67 -32.89
CA ALA A 538 -10.38 13.92 -34.09
C ALA A 538 -11.32 14.75 -34.98
N LYS A 539 -12.33 15.39 -34.36
CA LYS A 539 -13.27 16.29 -35.05
C LYS A 539 -12.57 17.54 -35.57
N ALA A 540 -11.71 18.17 -34.75
CA ALA A 540 -11.02 19.40 -35.11
C ALA A 540 -10.01 19.22 -36.27
N LEU A 541 -9.33 18.08 -36.33
CA LEU A 541 -8.35 17.75 -37.38
C LEU A 541 -8.96 16.99 -38.57
N SER A 542 -10.23 16.57 -38.49
CA SER A 542 -10.90 15.70 -39.47
C SER A 542 -10.15 14.39 -39.73
N VAL A 543 -9.81 13.69 -38.64
CA VAL A 543 -9.13 12.38 -38.65
C VAL A 543 -9.89 11.37 -37.80
N ASP A 544 -9.60 10.08 -37.98
CA ASP A 544 -10.14 8.99 -37.16
C ASP A 544 -9.66 9.11 -35.70
N LEU A 545 -10.41 8.52 -34.75
CA LEU A 545 -10.09 8.59 -33.32
C LEU A 545 -8.75 7.93 -32.99
N ALA A 546 -8.38 6.88 -33.72
CA ALA A 546 -7.06 6.24 -33.59
C ALA A 546 -5.90 7.15 -34.07
N ASP A 547 -6.14 8.04 -35.03
CA ASP A 547 -5.12 8.99 -35.53
C ASP A 547 -5.01 10.25 -34.65
N ALA A 548 -6.08 10.60 -33.93
CA ALA A 548 -6.08 11.69 -32.97
C ALA A 548 -5.31 11.37 -31.68
N ALA A 549 -5.11 10.10 -31.34
CA ALA A 549 -4.21 9.72 -30.25
C ALA A 549 -2.77 10.15 -30.60
N GLY A 550 -2.15 10.96 -29.74
CA GLY A 550 -0.79 11.47 -29.96
C GLY A 550 0.27 10.53 -29.42
N VAL A 551 1.08 11.00 -28.47
CA VAL A 551 2.17 10.22 -27.87
C VAL A 551 1.68 8.85 -27.39
N SER A 552 2.50 7.80 -27.55
CA SER A 552 2.10 6.41 -27.25
C SER A 552 1.50 6.27 -25.85
N PRO A 553 0.19 5.98 -25.73
CA PRO A 553 -0.45 5.88 -24.42
C PRO A 553 -0.02 4.61 -23.67
N ALA A 554 0.50 3.59 -24.37
CA ALA A 554 1.15 2.45 -23.73
C ALA A 554 2.46 2.85 -23.03
N GLN A 555 3.23 3.79 -23.60
CA GLN A 555 4.43 4.33 -22.96
C GLN A 555 4.11 5.32 -21.84
N GLU A 556 3.07 6.14 -22.02
CA GLU A 556 2.53 7.00 -20.95
C GLU A 556 2.10 6.17 -19.73
N MET A 557 1.31 5.11 -19.95
CA MET A 557 0.89 4.21 -18.88
C MET A 557 2.07 3.42 -18.30
N THR A 558 3.09 3.08 -19.10
CA THR A 558 4.36 2.53 -18.61
C THR A 558 5.08 3.49 -17.65
N TYR A 559 5.13 4.79 -17.95
CA TYR A 559 5.70 5.79 -17.04
C TYR A 559 4.87 5.92 -15.75
N LEU A 560 3.54 6.04 -15.87
CA LEU A 560 2.63 6.18 -14.72
C LEU A 560 2.66 4.93 -13.81
N TRP A 561 2.81 3.73 -14.38
CA TRP A 561 3.02 2.50 -13.61
C TRP A 561 4.44 2.30 -13.06
N ASN A 562 5.39 3.14 -13.45
CA ASN A 562 6.83 2.97 -13.18
C ASN A 562 7.38 1.64 -13.72
N GLY A 563 7.06 1.33 -14.97
CA GLY A 563 7.62 0.20 -15.72
C GLY A 563 9.04 0.45 -16.22
N THR A 564 9.42 1.69 -16.50
CA THR A 564 10.75 2.04 -17.05
C THR A 564 11.92 1.57 -16.18
N LYS A 565 11.76 1.52 -14.84
CA LYS A 565 12.77 0.93 -13.94
C LYS A 565 12.89 -0.60 -14.04
N LYS A 566 11.82 -1.30 -14.43
CA LYS A 566 11.77 -2.77 -14.64
C LYS A 566 12.27 -3.20 -16.03
N MET A 567 12.43 -2.29 -16.99
CA MET A 567 12.72 -2.63 -18.39
C MET A 567 14.19 -2.96 -18.64
N GLY A 568 14.45 -3.90 -19.56
CA GLY A 568 15.79 -4.20 -20.06
C GLY A 568 16.25 -3.15 -21.07
N THR A 569 17.56 -3.13 -21.38
CA THR A 569 18.15 -2.15 -22.31
C THR A 569 17.48 -2.19 -23.68
N ALA A 570 17.19 -3.39 -24.21
CA ALA A 570 16.54 -3.55 -25.51
C ALA A 570 15.09 -3.02 -25.53
N ASP A 571 14.35 -3.19 -24.42
CA ASP A 571 12.98 -2.68 -24.27
C ASP A 571 12.98 -1.15 -24.16
N LEU A 572 13.93 -0.58 -23.42
CA LEU A 572 14.14 0.87 -23.28
C LEU A 572 14.54 1.52 -24.63
N GLU A 573 15.44 0.88 -25.39
CA GLU A 573 15.77 1.31 -26.75
C GLU A 573 14.58 1.20 -27.72
N ARG A 574 13.66 0.24 -27.50
CA ARG A 574 12.42 0.14 -28.27
C ARG A 574 11.42 1.23 -27.85
N SER A 575 11.36 1.60 -26.56
CA SER A 575 10.58 2.75 -26.07
C SER A 575 11.00 4.09 -26.69
N THR A 576 12.29 4.38 -26.85
CA THR A 576 12.71 5.65 -27.50
C THR A 576 12.21 5.73 -28.95
N ARG A 577 12.17 4.60 -29.67
CA ARG A 577 11.60 4.50 -31.02
C ARG A 577 10.06 4.61 -31.03
N ILE A 578 9.37 4.13 -30.00
CA ILE A 578 7.91 4.25 -29.86
C ILE A 578 7.48 5.68 -29.50
N LEU A 579 8.31 6.39 -28.74
CA LEU A 579 8.09 7.78 -28.35
C LEU A 579 8.42 8.81 -29.46
N SER A 580 8.80 8.40 -30.68
CA SER A 580 8.97 9.34 -31.79
C SER A 580 7.62 9.86 -32.31
N TRP A 581 7.57 11.14 -32.67
CA TRP A 581 6.43 11.75 -33.38
C TRP A 581 6.18 11.14 -34.76
N ASP A 582 7.19 10.50 -35.36
CA ASP A 582 7.07 9.81 -36.65
C ASP A 582 6.19 8.55 -36.56
N ARG A 583 5.95 8.01 -35.34
CA ARG A 583 4.98 6.93 -35.13
C ARG A 583 3.54 7.31 -35.47
N LEU A 584 3.19 8.60 -35.45
CA LEU A 584 1.80 9.01 -35.64
C LEU A 584 1.37 8.72 -37.09
N THR A 585 0.32 7.91 -37.22
CA THR A 585 -0.33 7.51 -38.48
C THR A 585 -1.14 8.64 -39.12
N ALA A 586 -1.45 9.68 -38.34
CA ALA A 586 -2.12 10.89 -38.80
C ALA A 586 -1.37 11.61 -39.95
N PRO A 587 -2.08 12.24 -40.91
CA PRO A 587 -1.46 13.05 -41.96
C PRO A 587 -0.55 14.15 -41.40
N GLU A 588 0.48 14.54 -42.14
CA GLU A 588 1.56 15.43 -41.65
C GLU A 588 1.05 16.74 -41.01
N LYS A 589 0.02 17.37 -41.57
CA LYS A 589 -0.61 18.57 -40.98
C LYS A 589 -1.23 18.30 -39.60
N ALA A 590 -1.88 17.14 -39.43
CA ALA A 590 -2.45 16.71 -38.16
C ALA A 590 -1.35 16.32 -37.17
N ARG A 591 -0.34 15.55 -37.61
CA ARG A 591 0.86 15.22 -36.82
C ARG A 591 1.56 16.47 -36.28
N ALA A 592 1.78 17.47 -37.13
CA ALA A 592 2.38 18.76 -36.73
C ALA A 592 1.50 19.51 -35.72
N SER A 593 0.17 19.51 -35.90
CA SER A 593 -0.76 20.13 -34.95
C SER A 593 -0.76 19.44 -33.58
N ILE A 594 -0.68 18.10 -33.55
CA ILE A 594 -0.61 17.31 -32.30
C ILE A 594 0.71 17.58 -31.58
N ARG A 595 1.84 17.59 -32.31
CA ARG A 595 3.17 17.89 -31.77
C ARG A 595 3.29 19.32 -31.23
N ALA A 596 2.46 20.25 -31.71
CA ALA A 596 2.40 21.62 -31.23
C ALA A 596 1.58 21.80 -29.93
N GLU A 597 0.81 20.80 -29.50
CA GLU A 597 0.13 20.84 -28.20
C GLU A 597 1.16 20.65 -27.06
N ALA A 598 1.43 21.73 -26.33
CA ALA A 598 2.51 21.78 -25.32
C ALA A 598 2.36 20.74 -24.19
N ASP A 599 1.15 20.36 -23.82
CA ASP A 599 0.87 19.29 -22.85
C ASP A 599 1.09 17.89 -23.44
N GLU A 600 0.72 17.66 -24.70
CA GLU A 600 1.06 16.41 -25.41
C GLU A 600 2.58 16.27 -25.58
N ARG A 601 3.27 17.38 -25.87
CA ARG A 601 4.74 17.43 -25.90
C ARG A 601 5.33 17.09 -24.52
N ALA A 602 4.84 17.71 -23.45
CA ALA A 602 5.37 17.49 -22.11
C ALA A 602 5.21 16.03 -21.64
N VAL A 603 4.12 15.33 -22.01
CA VAL A 603 3.98 13.89 -21.76
C VAL A 603 5.10 13.11 -22.48
N GLN A 604 5.38 13.43 -23.74
CA GLN A 604 6.42 12.76 -24.54
C GLN A 604 7.84 13.02 -24.00
N ASP A 605 8.17 14.27 -23.67
CA ASP A 605 9.44 14.67 -23.07
C ASP A 605 9.67 13.98 -21.71
N VAL A 606 8.66 13.93 -20.83
CA VAL A 606 8.73 13.22 -19.53
C VAL A 606 8.95 11.72 -19.71
N CYS A 607 8.19 11.07 -20.60
CA CYS A 607 8.36 9.64 -20.87
C CYS A 607 9.75 9.34 -21.45
N MET A 608 10.23 10.19 -22.36
CA MET A 608 11.57 10.07 -22.96
C MET A 608 12.67 10.25 -21.90
N ALA A 609 12.57 11.26 -21.04
CA ALA A 609 13.52 11.48 -19.96
C ALA A 609 13.61 10.31 -18.98
N ALA A 610 12.47 9.69 -18.63
CA ALA A 610 12.45 8.51 -17.76
C ALA A 610 13.10 7.27 -18.42
N VAL A 611 12.96 7.11 -19.75
CA VAL A 611 13.66 6.06 -20.51
C VAL A 611 15.16 6.33 -20.58
N LEU A 612 15.57 7.56 -20.93
CA LEU A 612 16.96 8.00 -21.00
C LEU A 612 17.68 7.86 -19.64
N ARG A 613 17.03 8.22 -18.53
CA ARG A 613 17.50 7.97 -17.17
C ARG A 613 17.81 6.49 -16.93
N ASN A 614 16.90 5.60 -17.31
CA ASN A 614 17.07 4.16 -17.08
C ASN A 614 18.10 3.49 -18.03
N LEU A 615 18.45 4.17 -19.12
CA LEU A 615 19.60 3.90 -20.01
C LEU A 615 20.93 4.56 -19.53
N GLY A 616 20.94 5.28 -18.41
CA GLY A 616 22.12 5.97 -17.88
C GLY A 616 22.46 7.32 -18.56
N LYS A 617 21.64 7.77 -19.51
CA LYS A 617 21.80 9.03 -20.26
C LYS A 617 21.28 10.23 -19.46
N HIS A 618 21.88 10.45 -18.28
CA HIS A 618 21.37 11.37 -17.26
C HIS A 618 21.30 12.83 -17.73
N ASP A 619 22.25 13.31 -18.53
CA ASP A 619 22.27 14.71 -18.99
C ASP A 619 21.31 14.97 -20.16
N GLU A 620 21.10 13.98 -21.05
CA GLU A 620 20.05 14.03 -22.07
C GLU A 620 18.67 14.10 -21.41
N ALA A 621 18.42 13.27 -20.39
CA ALA A 621 17.20 13.31 -19.59
C ALA A 621 17.02 14.67 -18.89
N ARG A 622 18.07 15.16 -18.22
CA ARG A 622 18.06 16.46 -17.51
C ARG A 622 17.72 17.63 -18.44
N LYS A 623 18.29 17.66 -19.65
CA LYS A 623 18.02 18.71 -20.64
C LYS A 623 16.55 18.70 -21.07
N ILE A 624 16.00 17.52 -21.40
CA ILE A 624 14.60 17.38 -21.83
C ILE A 624 13.63 17.81 -20.72
N LEU A 625 13.92 17.45 -19.47
CA LEU A 625 13.13 17.88 -18.30
C LEU A 625 13.16 19.41 -18.12
N GLN A 626 14.31 20.05 -18.35
CA GLN A 626 14.43 21.52 -18.31
C GLN A 626 13.57 22.22 -19.38
N GLU A 627 13.36 21.60 -20.55
CA GLU A 627 12.44 22.14 -21.56
C GLU A 627 10.97 22.08 -21.09
N VAL A 628 10.54 20.98 -20.48
CA VAL A 628 9.19 20.88 -19.86
C VAL A 628 9.00 21.95 -18.76
N MET A 629 10.02 22.13 -17.92
CA MET A 629 10.04 23.17 -16.88
C MET A 629 10.14 24.61 -17.41
N ALA A 630 10.45 24.81 -18.69
CA ALA A 630 10.43 26.12 -19.33
C ALA A 630 9.02 26.47 -19.84
N ILE A 631 8.26 25.48 -20.34
CA ILE A 631 6.84 25.63 -20.68
C ILE A 631 6.05 26.06 -19.43
N ASP A 632 6.35 25.46 -18.27
CA ASP A 632 5.77 25.77 -16.95
C ASP A 632 6.08 27.20 -16.43
N ARG A 633 7.00 27.94 -17.06
CA ARG A 633 7.40 29.31 -16.65
C ARG A 633 7.06 30.40 -17.66
N TYR A 634 6.99 30.06 -18.95
CA TYR A 634 6.90 31.07 -20.02
C TYR A 634 5.60 31.88 -20.06
N VAL A 635 4.57 31.45 -19.31
CA VAL A 635 3.26 32.10 -19.27
C VAL A 635 3.28 33.43 -18.48
N CYS A 636 4.20 33.62 -17.53
CA CYS A 636 4.23 34.82 -16.68
C CYS A 636 4.80 36.10 -17.34
N VAL A 637 5.29 36.02 -18.58
CA VAL A 637 6.06 37.12 -19.23
C VAL A 637 5.25 37.84 -20.32
N SER A 638 4.06 37.33 -20.70
CA SER A 638 3.26 37.88 -21.80
C SER A 638 2.23 38.93 -21.39
N THR A 639 2.02 39.17 -20.09
CA THR A 639 1.26 40.31 -19.56
C THR A 639 2.20 41.48 -19.26
N PRO A 640 2.06 42.65 -19.93
CA PRO A 640 2.91 43.81 -19.66
C PRO A 640 2.54 44.42 -18.30
N VAL A 641 3.38 44.17 -17.28
CA VAL A 641 3.29 44.85 -15.98
C VAL A 641 3.59 46.33 -16.19
N VAL A 642 2.60 47.19 -15.93
CA VAL A 642 2.82 48.64 -15.84
C VAL A 642 3.66 48.91 -14.59
N PRO A 643 4.83 49.59 -14.69
CA PRO A 643 5.66 49.84 -13.52
C PRO A 643 4.94 50.72 -12.50
N SER A 644 4.95 50.29 -11.23
CA SER A 644 4.61 51.18 -10.12
C SER A 644 5.66 52.30 -10.03
N PRO A 645 5.28 53.57 -9.81
CA PRO A 645 6.22 54.69 -9.77
C PRO A 645 6.98 54.82 -8.44
N ASP A 646 6.77 53.92 -7.46
CA ASP A 646 7.41 53.98 -6.14
C ASP A 646 8.72 53.18 -6.10
N PRO A 647 9.89 53.81 -5.86
CA PRO A 647 11.19 53.14 -5.81
C PRO A 647 11.48 52.42 -4.48
N SER A 648 10.53 52.37 -3.53
CA SER A 648 10.73 51.74 -2.21
C SER A 648 10.20 50.31 -2.08
N ASP A 649 9.44 49.80 -3.07
CA ASP A 649 8.82 48.47 -2.99
C ASP A 649 9.81 47.34 -3.31
N THR A 650 10.53 46.87 -2.28
CA THR A 650 11.48 45.75 -2.37
C THR A 650 10.81 44.39 -2.11
N GLN A 651 9.64 44.14 -2.68
CA GLN A 651 8.97 42.85 -2.55
C GLN A 651 9.70 41.76 -3.35
N THR A 652 10.30 40.79 -2.65
CA THR A 652 10.94 39.62 -3.28
C THR A 652 9.92 38.85 -4.12
N PRO A 653 10.26 38.43 -5.36
CA PRO A 653 9.31 37.74 -6.23
C PRO A 653 8.99 36.34 -5.70
N TYR A 654 7.87 36.23 -4.99
CA TYR A 654 7.19 34.96 -4.80
C TYR A 654 6.85 34.39 -6.18
N ALA A 655 7.07 33.08 -6.37
CA ALA A 655 6.74 32.42 -7.62
C ALA A 655 5.21 32.42 -7.81
N ASP A 656 4.73 33.25 -8.73
CA ASP A 656 3.30 33.44 -8.98
C ASP A 656 2.63 32.16 -9.50
N ALA A 657 1.42 31.90 -9.01
CA ALA A 657 0.64 30.70 -9.33
C ALA A 657 0.04 30.72 -10.75
N SER A 658 0.15 31.83 -11.49
CA SER A 658 -0.42 32.01 -12.84
C SER A 658 0.26 31.16 -13.94
N ALA A 659 1.48 30.67 -13.70
CA ALA A 659 2.35 30.13 -14.75
C ALA A 659 1.82 28.87 -15.48
N ARG A 660 0.86 28.14 -14.89
CA ARG A 660 0.47 26.78 -15.28
C ARG A 660 -0.70 26.67 -16.26
N ALA A 661 -1.27 27.79 -16.71
CA ALA A 661 -2.52 27.81 -17.47
C ALA A 661 -2.55 26.86 -18.70
N VAL A 662 -1.41 26.65 -19.37
CA VAL A 662 -1.27 25.76 -20.54
C VAL A 662 -1.61 24.29 -20.24
N PHE A 663 -1.39 23.83 -19.01
CA PHE A 663 -1.67 22.46 -18.56
C PHE A 663 -3.05 22.32 -17.88
N LYS A 664 -3.86 23.38 -17.85
CA LYS A 664 -5.18 23.40 -17.19
C LYS A 664 -6.31 23.44 -18.22
N GLY A 665 -7.36 22.66 -17.94
CA GLY A 665 -8.54 22.53 -18.79
C GLY A 665 -9.09 21.11 -18.80
N ALA A 666 -10.36 20.94 -19.16
CA ALA A 666 -11.05 19.64 -19.09
C ALA A 666 -10.32 18.52 -19.85
N THR A 667 -9.74 18.83 -21.01
CA THR A 667 -9.03 17.88 -21.87
C THR A 667 -7.51 18.06 -21.90
N LYS A 668 -6.93 18.78 -20.92
CA LYS A 668 -5.47 18.92 -20.75
C LYS A 668 -4.87 17.92 -19.78
N ASP A 669 -3.65 17.49 -20.07
CA ASP A 669 -2.84 16.64 -19.18
C ASP A 669 -2.15 17.51 -18.12
N ASP A 670 -2.59 17.40 -16.86
CA ASP A 670 -2.23 18.32 -15.77
C ASP A 670 -1.06 17.84 -14.89
N TYR A 671 -0.60 16.61 -15.07
CA TYR A 671 0.51 16.00 -14.32
C TYR A 671 1.95 16.20 -14.87
N PRO A 672 2.21 16.45 -16.18
CA PRO A 672 3.58 16.43 -16.71
C PRO A 672 4.59 17.40 -16.05
N PRO A 673 4.23 18.64 -15.65
CA PRO A 673 5.15 19.52 -14.93
C PRO A 673 5.59 18.95 -13.57
N ALA A 674 4.66 18.34 -12.83
CA ALA A 674 4.96 17.68 -11.56
C ALA A 674 5.82 16.42 -11.77
N ALA A 675 5.53 15.63 -12.81
CA ALA A 675 6.36 14.50 -13.20
C ALA A 675 7.80 14.93 -13.58
N ALA A 676 7.96 16.07 -14.26
CA ALA A 676 9.28 16.59 -14.61
C ALA A 676 10.10 16.99 -13.37
N HIS A 677 9.48 17.65 -12.39
CA HIS A 677 10.11 17.94 -11.10
C HIS A 677 10.48 16.65 -10.33
N TYR A 678 9.67 15.59 -10.42
CA TYR A 678 9.98 14.30 -9.77
C TYR A 678 11.21 13.64 -10.41
N GLU A 679 11.25 13.54 -11.74
CA GLU A 679 12.40 12.97 -12.45
C GLU A 679 13.68 13.78 -12.22
N MET A 680 13.60 15.11 -12.06
CA MET A 680 14.72 15.94 -11.63
C MET A 680 15.21 15.60 -10.21
N ALA A 681 14.30 15.31 -9.27
CA ALA A 681 14.65 14.79 -7.95
C ALA A 681 15.35 13.43 -8.02
N VAL A 682 14.90 12.51 -8.89
CA VAL A 682 15.55 11.22 -9.09
C VAL A 682 16.95 11.38 -9.70
N LEU A 683 17.13 12.25 -10.69
CA LEU A 683 18.44 12.55 -11.27
C LEU A 683 19.39 13.24 -10.28
N ALA A 684 18.88 13.93 -9.26
CA ALA A 684 19.68 14.41 -8.14
C ALA A 684 20.07 13.26 -7.19
N TRP A 685 19.14 12.38 -6.81
CA TRP A 685 19.40 11.21 -5.97
C TRP A 685 20.43 10.25 -6.58
N ILE A 686 20.35 9.99 -7.89
CA ILE A 686 21.36 9.21 -8.63
C ILE A 686 22.76 9.83 -8.46
N GLY A 687 22.86 11.17 -8.41
CA GLY A 687 24.11 11.89 -8.14
C GLY A 687 24.62 11.82 -6.69
N VAL A 688 23.73 11.63 -5.70
CA VAL A 688 24.12 11.30 -4.31
C VAL A 688 24.74 9.91 -4.25
N GLN A 689 24.07 8.95 -4.90
CA GLN A 689 24.46 7.54 -4.88
C GLN A 689 25.70 7.25 -5.74
N ASN A 690 25.99 8.06 -6.76
CA ASN A 690 27.10 7.86 -7.70
C ASN A 690 27.96 9.15 -7.82
N PRO A 691 28.85 9.46 -6.86
CA PRO A 691 29.66 10.67 -6.89
C PRO A 691 30.60 10.75 -8.09
N GLY A 692 31.02 9.61 -8.67
CA GLY A 692 31.83 9.56 -9.88
C GLY A 692 31.19 10.21 -11.12
N LEU A 693 29.87 10.40 -11.15
CA LEU A 693 29.18 11.18 -12.19
C LEU A 693 29.58 12.68 -12.20
N ARG A 694 30.32 13.13 -11.17
CA ARG A 694 30.99 14.45 -11.15
C ARG A 694 32.03 14.59 -12.25
N GLU A 695 32.73 13.52 -12.62
CA GLU A 695 33.88 13.57 -13.55
C GLU A 695 33.45 13.72 -15.02
N THR A 696 32.21 13.36 -15.35
CA THR A 696 31.62 13.53 -16.69
C THR A 696 30.87 14.86 -16.88
N ALA A 697 30.68 15.65 -15.81
CA ALA A 697 29.97 16.92 -15.88
C ALA A 697 30.88 18.03 -16.48
N PRO A 698 30.39 18.86 -17.43
CA PRO A 698 31.18 19.95 -17.99
C PRO A 698 31.67 20.93 -16.91
N ALA A 699 32.99 21.13 -16.82
CA ALA A 699 33.60 22.04 -15.85
C ALA A 699 33.23 23.51 -16.17
N SER A 700 32.27 24.04 -15.41
CA SER A 700 31.73 25.39 -15.62
C SER A 700 32.65 26.49 -15.08
N GLY A 701 33.78 26.72 -15.77
CA GLY A 701 34.65 27.87 -15.58
C GLY A 701 35.82 27.67 -14.59
N SER A 702 36.92 28.39 -14.88
CA SER A 702 38.18 28.46 -14.11
C SER A 702 38.82 27.13 -13.72
N THR A 703 39.78 26.68 -14.54
CA THR A 703 40.90 25.83 -14.09
C THR A 703 41.82 26.62 -13.16
N PRO A 704 42.14 26.11 -11.96
CA PRO A 704 43.46 26.33 -11.36
C PRO A 704 44.54 25.66 -12.21
N ALA A 705 45.81 26.04 -12.02
CA ALA A 705 46.92 25.40 -12.73
C ALA A 705 47.10 23.92 -12.33
N ASP A 706 47.54 23.11 -13.29
CA ASP A 706 47.80 21.67 -13.12
C ASP A 706 49.25 21.44 -12.68
N ASP A 707 49.50 21.48 -11.37
CA ASP A 707 50.78 21.10 -10.75
C ASP A 707 50.91 19.56 -10.74
N GLY A 708 51.12 19.00 -11.93
CA GLY A 708 50.94 17.57 -12.21
C GLY A 708 51.87 16.63 -11.46
N THR A 709 51.38 16.02 -10.38
CA THR A 709 51.82 14.71 -9.88
C THR A 709 50.67 13.91 -9.27
N GLY A 710 50.61 12.61 -9.58
CA GLY A 710 49.81 11.63 -8.84
C GLY A 710 48.49 11.21 -9.50
N THR A 711 48.44 9.96 -9.97
CA THR A 711 47.19 9.21 -10.14
C THR A 711 46.51 9.04 -8.78
N GLY A 712 45.34 9.64 -8.57
CA GLY A 712 44.68 9.62 -7.26
C GLY A 712 43.16 9.78 -7.35
N THR A 713 42.46 8.89 -6.64
CA THR A 713 41.02 8.95 -6.36
C THR A 713 40.62 10.31 -5.76
N GLY A 714 39.41 10.79 -6.08
CA GLY A 714 38.86 12.02 -5.50
C GLY A 714 38.94 12.05 -3.98
N THR A 715 39.43 13.16 -3.42
CA THR A 715 39.57 13.35 -1.97
C THR A 715 38.20 13.21 -1.27
N PRO A 716 38.03 12.38 -0.21
CA PRO A 716 36.72 12.05 0.36
C PRO A 716 35.83 13.25 0.72
N GLN A 717 36.41 14.34 1.22
CA GLN A 717 35.69 15.59 1.51
C GLN A 717 34.95 16.16 0.28
N ARG A 718 35.57 16.10 -0.91
CA ARG A 718 34.96 16.55 -2.17
C ARG A 718 33.85 15.62 -2.67
N GLU A 719 33.85 14.34 -2.28
CA GLU A 719 32.69 13.47 -2.50
C GLU A 719 31.57 13.83 -1.54
N GLU A 720 31.88 14.07 -0.26
CA GLU A 720 30.90 14.39 0.78
C GLU A 720 30.16 15.70 0.48
N GLU A 721 30.90 16.76 0.13
CA GLU A 721 30.35 18.04 -0.37
C GLU A 721 29.40 17.83 -1.57
N TRP A 722 29.78 16.96 -2.50
CA TRP A 722 28.97 16.65 -3.69
C TRP A 722 27.70 15.87 -3.32
N ARG A 723 27.81 14.83 -2.49
CA ARG A 723 26.65 14.06 -2.00
C ARG A 723 25.68 14.98 -1.26
N ARG A 724 26.16 15.84 -0.37
CA ARG A 724 25.34 16.83 0.35
C ARG A 724 24.65 17.79 -0.61
N LYS A 725 25.38 18.42 -1.54
CA LYS A 725 24.81 19.30 -2.57
C LYS A 725 23.74 18.61 -3.42
N LYS A 726 23.94 17.33 -3.77
CA LYS A 726 22.96 16.54 -4.54
C LYS A 726 21.76 16.10 -3.71
N LEU A 727 21.92 15.89 -2.41
CA LEU A 727 20.83 15.65 -1.47
C LEU A 727 19.98 16.90 -1.28
N ASP A 728 20.61 18.06 -1.17
CA ASP A 728 19.95 19.36 -1.08
C ASP A 728 19.19 19.69 -2.39
N GLU A 729 19.77 19.41 -3.57
CA GLU A 729 19.08 19.49 -4.87
C GLU A 729 17.87 18.54 -4.92
N CYS A 730 18.04 17.28 -4.49
CA CYS A 730 16.97 16.28 -4.47
C CYS A 730 15.81 16.72 -3.56
N GLN A 731 16.13 17.23 -2.37
CA GLN A 731 15.12 17.69 -1.42
C GLN A 731 14.39 18.93 -1.95
N ALA A 732 15.08 19.91 -2.53
CA ALA A 732 14.43 21.10 -3.08
C ALA A 732 13.38 20.76 -4.15
N TRP A 733 13.64 19.75 -4.99
CA TRP A 733 12.65 19.27 -5.96
C TRP A 733 11.44 18.58 -5.29
N LEU A 734 11.65 17.76 -4.26
CA LEU A 734 10.56 17.12 -3.52
C LEU A 734 9.75 18.11 -2.65
N ASP A 735 10.40 19.13 -2.08
CA ASP A 735 9.74 20.21 -1.33
C ASP A 735 8.94 21.16 -2.23
N THR A 736 9.38 21.33 -3.49
CA THR A 736 8.57 22.01 -4.51
C THR A 736 7.32 21.18 -4.85
N LEU A 737 7.47 19.85 -4.94
CA LEU A 737 6.35 18.93 -5.19
C LEU A 737 5.41 18.76 -4.00
N SER A 738 5.91 18.83 -2.76
CA SER A 738 5.07 18.75 -1.56
C SER A 738 4.13 19.95 -1.39
N ARG A 739 4.33 21.00 -2.22
CA ARG A 739 3.51 22.21 -2.32
C ARG A 739 2.87 22.36 -3.69
N TRP A 740 2.93 21.33 -4.55
CA TRP A 740 2.24 21.34 -5.83
C TRP A 740 0.72 21.29 -5.61
N GLU A 741 -0.04 21.84 -6.55
CA GLU A 741 -1.50 21.83 -6.54
C GLU A 741 -2.08 20.48 -6.99
N THR A 742 -3.39 20.29 -6.83
CA THR A 742 -4.09 19.08 -7.28
C THR A 742 -4.01 18.87 -8.80
N PHE A 743 -3.82 17.62 -9.19
CA PHE A 743 -3.96 17.09 -10.55
C PHE A 743 -4.53 15.66 -10.47
N ILE A 744 -5.02 15.06 -11.56
CA ILE A 744 -5.85 13.83 -11.49
C ILE A 744 -5.16 12.68 -10.73
N LEU A 745 -3.84 12.57 -10.89
CA LEU A 745 -3.03 11.46 -10.40
C LEU A 745 -2.15 11.86 -9.20
N ASP A 746 -2.51 12.90 -8.44
CA ASP A 746 -1.71 13.43 -7.32
C ASP A 746 -1.29 12.34 -6.32
N ALA A 747 -2.22 11.45 -5.93
CA ALA A 747 -1.97 10.32 -5.03
C ALA A 747 -0.91 9.34 -5.56
N ARG A 748 -0.77 9.21 -6.89
CA ARG A 748 0.22 8.34 -7.55
C ARG A 748 1.65 8.89 -7.44
N PHE A 749 1.79 10.21 -7.33
CA PHE A 749 3.08 10.88 -7.10
C PHE A 749 3.35 11.09 -5.61
N GLY A 750 2.32 11.43 -4.82
CA GLY A 750 2.42 11.65 -3.37
C GLY A 750 3.09 10.51 -2.60
N MET A 751 2.79 9.26 -2.97
CA MET A 751 3.47 8.08 -2.42
C MET A 751 4.97 8.08 -2.71
N ARG A 752 5.37 8.40 -3.95
CA ARG A 752 6.78 8.47 -4.36
C ARG A 752 7.52 9.65 -3.73
N ILE A 753 6.84 10.78 -3.55
CA ILE A 753 7.36 11.99 -2.88
C ILE A 753 7.62 11.68 -1.40
N ASN A 754 6.64 11.11 -0.69
CA ASN A 754 6.78 10.75 0.72
C ASN A 754 7.90 9.71 0.94
N SER A 755 7.99 8.66 0.12
CA SER A 755 9.09 7.69 0.19
C SER A 755 10.46 8.31 -0.09
N GLY A 756 10.54 9.29 -0.99
CA GLY A 756 11.75 10.06 -1.25
C GLY A 756 12.15 10.97 -0.07
N LEU A 757 11.18 11.70 0.52
CA LEU A 757 11.43 12.55 1.69
C LEU A 757 11.83 11.73 2.92
N ASP A 758 11.22 10.56 3.14
CA ASP A 758 11.63 9.63 4.20
C ASP A 758 13.04 9.07 3.97
N THR A 759 13.40 8.76 2.72
CA THR A 759 14.76 8.35 2.33
C THR A 759 15.78 9.47 2.61
N ILE A 760 15.48 10.73 2.25
CA ILE A 760 16.35 11.88 2.51
C ILE A 760 16.49 12.14 4.02
N ARG A 761 15.40 12.08 4.79
CA ARG A 761 15.42 12.24 6.26
C ARG A 761 16.32 11.18 6.92
N TRP A 762 16.18 9.92 6.51
CA TRP A 762 17.06 8.84 6.98
C TRP A 762 18.53 9.11 6.59
N TYR A 763 18.80 9.46 5.33
CA TYR A 763 20.16 9.70 4.84
C TYR A 763 20.84 10.87 5.58
N ARG A 764 20.12 11.96 5.88
CA ARG A 764 20.64 13.07 6.71
C ARG A 764 20.94 12.65 8.15
N LYS A 765 20.12 11.78 8.76
CA LYS A 765 20.33 11.25 10.12
C LYS A 765 21.63 10.45 10.20
N GLU A 766 21.82 9.48 9.31
CA GLU A 766 23.00 8.60 9.33
C GLU A 766 24.31 9.32 8.99
N HIS A 767 24.27 10.32 8.11
CA HIS A 767 25.44 11.13 7.76
C HIS A 767 25.70 12.31 8.72
N GLY A 768 24.87 12.51 9.76
CA GLY A 768 25.04 13.65 10.67
C GLY A 768 24.79 15.02 10.02
N TRP A 769 24.06 15.06 8.90
CA TRP A 769 23.68 16.28 8.18
C TRP A 769 22.25 16.75 8.51
N ALA A 770 21.63 16.19 9.54
CA ALA A 770 20.40 16.71 10.10
C ALA A 770 20.67 18.03 10.83
N THR A 771 19.95 19.09 10.48
CA THR A 771 19.79 20.27 11.34
C THR A 771 18.84 19.91 12.48
N GLU A 772 19.14 20.41 13.69
CA GLU A 772 18.28 20.28 14.88
C GLU A 772 16.90 20.95 14.70
#